data_AF-A0A8J3FQ93-F1
#
_entry.id   AF-A0A8J3FQ93-F1
#
_cell.length_a   1.000
_cell.length_b   1.000
_cell.length_c   1.000
_cell.angle_alpha   90.00
_cell.angle_beta   90.00
_cell.angle_gamma   90.00
#
_symmetry.space_group_name_H-M   'P 1'
#
loop_
_entity.id
_entity.type
_entity.pdbx_description
1 polymer ?
#
loop_
_entity_poly.entity_id
_entity_poly.type
_entity_poly.pdbx_seq_one_letter_code
_entity_poly.pdbx_strand_id
1 'polypeptide(L)'
;MTRTPPHDPAAERAVIGAALLNPELLGDLADQLQADDFYRPAHAALWHVLLDLHTAGTAADPITVTAHLAEAGDLARVGAAAYLHTLISGVPSAANAGHYARIVAEHARRRDVADLGVRLTHLAETGADTSDLLTHGRALLDTAPAKPWPAPISLTNRTAPRPFPVDALPGWLADMVAAVAEFTQTPTDLAGCIALAALSTAAGGRAEIEIRGSWREPANLFTVVVLPPGSRKSAVFAAMIRPLLAAEAALIDRTKPAIVEAELALRVATKAADRAATTAANATNGRDRLLADATAAAMTADAITVPPLPRLVADDVTSEQAATLLAEQGGRLAVLSPEGGIFATLAGRYSGTPNLEVFLKGHAGDLLRVDRRSRPAEHVDRPALTLGLAVQPEVLRDIAAMPGFRGKGLLARLLFAVPANTVGRRRIGTDPIPTLVADTYADRLRTLVLGLADHRDPLVLAITPQANERMLDIERDVEPRLAPSGTWAHIVDWGSKYAGAVARIAALLHLAAHGPRHPPGPIDAATLDQAATLGAYSPTTPPPPSTTWAPTRSSTTPGTSSPGSNAPPATASPNATCSPPCPEAGSARPPTSTRSSTSWSATATCTPPRHRNAEAPAAPPRRPGSSTPTSPDPPPRSPRSPPAAPHDHAAQSAEPQNPAQAAIARIARIPRTHPRTAPLHQPLRKVPQMTTDPRGTADEITEPTRLILTIEQAARRLGIGRTLMYSLVMTGKIESVTIGRLRRVPVEALSDYVVKLRQTQHDDQAA
;
A
#
# COMPACT_ATOMS: atom_id res chain seq x y z
N MET A 1 -24.26 54.41 0.79
CA MET A 1 -23.90 53.31 -0.12
C MET A 1 -24.83 52.15 0.16
N THR A 2 -25.90 51.98 -0.60
CA THR A 2 -26.81 50.82 -0.50
C THR A 2 -26.11 49.60 -1.08
N ARG A 3 -25.29 48.93 -0.28
CA ARG A 3 -24.77 47.60 -0.63
C ARG A 3 -25.89 46.60 -0.42
N THR A 4 -26.29 45.91 -1.47
CA THR A 4 -27.19 44.76 -1.36
C THR A 4 -26.59 43.74 -0.38
N PRO A 5 -27.37 43.24 0.60
CA PRO A 5 -26.86 42.28 1.58
C PRO A 5 -26.27 41.03 0.90
N PRO A 6 -25.22 40.40 1.45
CA PRO A 6 -24.64 39.18 0.89
C PRO A 6 -25.67 38.06 0.70
N HIS A 7 -25.83 37.56 -0.54
CA HIS A 7 -26.73 36.46 -0.87
C HIS A 7 -26.31 35.77 -2.17
N ASP A 8 -26.74 34.52 -2.35
CA ASP A 8 -26.57 33.76 -3.60
C ASP A 8 -27.89 33.06 -3.97
N PRO A 9 -28.68 33.63 -4.90
CA PRO A 9 -29.97 33.07 -5.29
C PRO A 9 -29.85 31.80 -6.13
N ALA A 10 -28.67 31.50 -6.72
CA ALA A 10 -28.45 30.24 -7.42
C ALA A 10 -28.22 29.10 -6.42
N ALA A 11 -27.40 29.35 -5.39
CA ALA A 11 -27.16 28.39 -4.32
C ALA A 11 -28.44 28.07 -3.54
N GLU A 12 -29.24 29.08 -3.17
CA GLU A 12 -30.51 28.86 -2.46
C GLU A 12 -31.48 27.96 -3.25
N ARG A 13 -31.62 28.21 -4.56
CA ARG A 13 -32.45 27.39 -5.43
C ARG A 13 -31.92 25.97 -5.56
N ALA A 14 -30.60 25.82 -5.64
CA ALA A 14 -29.95 24.51 -5.77
C ALA A 14 -30.11 23.65 -4.51
N VAL A 15 -30.02 24.24 -3.31
CA VAL A 15 -30.24 23.53 -2.04
C VAL A 15 -31.69 23.05 -1.92
N ILE A 16 -32.66 23.94 -2.14
CA ILE A 16 -34.08 23.58 -2.03
C ILE A 16 -34.47 22.56 -3.11
N GLY A 17 -34.00 22.76 -4.35
CA GLY A 17 -34.22 21.81 -5.43
C GLY A 17 -33.63 20.43 -5.14
N ALA A 18 -32.43 20.36 -4.55
CA ALA A 18 -31.81 19.10 -4.18
C ALA A 18 -32.55 18.40 -3.02
N ALA A 19 -33.03 19.17 -2.03
CA ALA A 19 -33.82 18.65 -0.92
C ALA A 19 -35.19 18.10 -1.38
N LEU A 20 -35.84 18.77 -2.34
CA LEU A 20 -37.07 18.28 -2.97
C LEU A 20 -36.84 17.05 -3.85
N LEU A 21 -35.66 16.94 -4.49
CA LEU A 21 -35.30 15.81 -5.36
C LEU A 21 -34.91 14.57 -4.55
N ASN A 22 -34.23 14.75 -3.42
CA ASN A 22 -33.86 13.67 -2.50
C ASN A 22 -34.13 14.09 -1.03
N PRO A 23 -35.34 13.83 -0.52
CA PRO A 23 -35.72 14.20 0.85
C PRO A 23 -34.90 13.53 1.96
N GLU A 24 -34.18 12.44 1.69
CA GLU A 24 -33.29 11.81 2.69
C GLU A 24 -32.14 12.73 3.11
N LEU A 25 -31.74 13.67 2.25
CA LEU A 25 -30.69 14.64 2.53
C LEU A 25 -31.14 15.76 3.50
N LEU A 26 -32.44 15.90 3.77
CA LEU A 26 -32.95 17.01 4.59
C LEU A 26 -32.35 17.03 5.99
N GLY A 27 -32.11 15.88 6.63
CA GLY A 27 -31.48 15.81 7.94
C GLY A 27 -30.06 16.38 7.93
N ASP A 28 -29.21 15.90 7.02
CA ASP A 28 -27.82 16.35 6.88
C ASP A 28 -27.70 17.83 6.47
N LEU A 29 -28.70 18.34 5.74
CA LEU A 29 -28.76 19.75 5.35
C LEU A 29 -29.30 20.64 6.49
N ALA A 30 -30.23 20.15 7.32
CA ALA A 30 -30.76 20.86 8.48
C ALA A 30 -29.68 21.10 9.55
N ASP A 31 -28.70 20.20 9.66
CA ASP A 31 -27.51 20.39 10.51
C ASP A 31 -26.63 21.59 10.06
N GLN A 32 -26.79 22.05 8.81
CA GLN A 32 -25.96 23.09 8.20
C GLN A 32 -26.73 24.40 7.94
N LEU A 33 -28.07 24.36 7.89
CA LEU A 33 -28.91 25.48 7.49
C LEU A 33 -30.18 25.62 8.32
N GLN A 34 -30.49 26.85 8.70
CA GLN A 34 -31.75 27.28 9.28
C GLN A 34 -32.62 28.01 8.25
N ALA A 35 -33.92 28.13 8.50
CA ALA A 35 -34.84 28.83 7.58
C ALA A 35 -34.46 30.31 7.39
N ASP A 36 -33.97 30.96 8.45
CA ASP A 36 -33.55 32.37 8.42
C ASP A 36 -32.24 32.61 7.64
N ASP A 37 -31.52 31.54 7.26
CA ASP A 37 -30.30 31.64 6.45
C ASP A 37 -30.61 31.98 4.98
N PHE A 38 -31.84 31.84 4.53
CA PHE A 38 -32.25 32.18 3.17
C PHE A 38 -32.53 33.68 3.05
N TYR A 39 -31.93 34.32 2.05
CA TYR A 39 -32.17 35.75 1.78
C TYR A 39 -33.58 36.01 1.26
N ARG A 40 -34.13 35.08 0.47
CA ARG A 40 -35.49 35.21 -0.08
C ARG A 40 -36.52 34.67 0.92
N PRO A 41 -37.52 35.46 1.33
CA PRO A 41 -38.58 34.99 2.23
C PRO A 41 -39.35 33.78 1.70
N ALA A 42 -39.52 33.68 0.38
CA ALA A 42 -40.15 32.52 -0.25
C ALA A 42 -39.34 31.22 -0.06
N HIS A 43 -38.00 31.31 -0.07
CA HIS A 43 -37.12 30.18 0.15
C HIS A 43 -37.05 29.79 1.63
N ALA A 44 -37.03 30.77 2.54
CA ALA A 44 -37.14 30.52 3.97
C ALA A 44 -38.45 29.79 4.33
N ALA A 45 -39.57 30.23 3.77
CA ALA A 45 -40.87 29.59 3.96
C ALA A 45 -40.90 28.16 3.40
N LEU A 46 -40.31 27.92 2.23
CA LEU A 46 -40.15 26.57 1.67
C LEU A 46 -39.32 25.68 2.57
N TRP A 47 -38.19 26.18 3.07
CA TRP A 47 -37.31 25.42 3.95
C TRP A 47 -38.01 25.04 5.26
N HIS A 48 -38.78 25.96 5.85
CA HIS A 48 -39.57 25.69 7.05
C HIS A 48 -40.54 24.53 6.83
N VAL A 49 -41.33 24.57 5.75
CA VAL A 49 -42.28 23.49 5.41
C VAL A 49 -41.57 22.15 5.17
N LEU A 50 -40.40 22.17 4.51
CA LEU A 50 -39.61 20.95 4.31
C LEU A 50 -39.14 20.35 5.64
N LEU A 51 -38.69 21.18 6.58
CA LEU A 51 -38.28 20.74 7.91
C LEU A 51 -39.46 20.25 8.76
N ASP A 52 -40.61 20.90 8.69
CA ASP A 52 -41.83 20.51 9.41
C ASP A 52 -42.31 19.12 8.95
N LEU A 53 -42.37 18.89 7.64
CA LEU A 53 -42.74 17.60 7.06
C LEU A 53 -41.73 16.51 7.45
N HIS A 54 -40.42 16.82 7.39
CA HIS A 54 -39.37 15.90 7.79
C HIS A 54 -39.46 15.52 9.27
N THR A 55 -39.69 16.51 10.15
CA THR A 55 -39.84 16.31 11.60
C THR A 55 -41.09 15.52 11.94
N ALA A 56 -42.17 15.71 11.17
CA ALA A 56 -43.40 14.92 11.27
C ALA A 56 -43.28 13.50 10.66
N GLY A 57 -42.12 13.12 10.13
CA GLY A 57 -41.89 11.83 9.48
C GLY A 57 -42.65 11.64 8.16
N THR A 58 -43.12 12.75 7.56
CA THR A 58 -43.86 12.75 6.29
C THR A 58 -42.90 13.01 5.13
N ALA A 59 -43.09 12.34 4.00
CA ALA A 59 -42.25 12.53 2.83
C ALA A 59 -42.38 13.98 2.29
N ALA A 60 -41.26 14.69 2.22
CA ALA A 60 -41.20 16.09 1.76
C ALA A 60 -41.10 16.18 0.22
N ASP A 61 -42.02 15.53 -0.48
CA ASP A 61 -42.09 15.56 -1.95
C ASP A 61 -42.88 16.78 -2.47
N PRO A 62 -42.74 17.15 -3.77
CA PRO A 62 -43.33 18.38 -4.30
C PRO A 62 -44.86 18.45 -4.22
N ILE A 63 -45.55 17.31 -4.26
CA ILE A 63 -47.02 17.24 -4.15
C ILE A 63 -47.41 17.52 -2.70
N THR A 64 -46.76 16.84 -1.77
CA THR A 64 -47.01 17.00 -0.33
C THR A 64 -46.69 18.42 0.15
N VAL A 65 -45.57 18.99 -0.29
CA VAL A 65 -45.20 20.38 0.01
C VAL A 65 -46.21 21.37 -0.58
N THR A 66 -46.69 21.13 -1.81
CA THR A 66 -47.71 21.99 -2.44
C THR A 66 -49.03 21.95 -1.70
N ALA A 67 -49.49 20.78 -1.27
CA ALA A 67 -50.71 20.62 -0.48
C ALA A 67 -50.60 21.34 0.86
N HIS A 68 -49.48 21.16 1.57
CA HIS A 68 -49.22 21.82 2.85
C HIS A 68 -49.17 23.35 2.73
N LEU A 69 -48.53 23.87 1.68
CA LEU A 69 -48.51 25.31 1.37
C LEU A 69 -49.89 25.85 0.97
N ALA A 70 -50.74 25.04 0.32
CA ALA A 70 -52.09 25.44 -0.05
C ALA A 70 -53.00 25.54 1.18
N GLU A 71 -52.91 24.57 2.09
CA GLU A 71 -53.65 24.55 3.36
C GLU A 71 -53.24 25.71 4.27
N ALA A 72 -51.96 26.05 4.31
CA ALA A 72 -51.43 27.20 5.06
C ALA A 72 -51.73 28.57 4.39
N GLY A 73 -52.28 28.59 3.18
CA GLY A 73 -52.54 29.83 2.42
C GLY A 73 -51.29 30.51 1.85
N ASP A 74 -50.13 29.86 1.91
CA ASP A 74 -48.82 30.40 1.55
C ASP A 74 -48.35 30.06 0.14
N LEU A 75 -49.07 29.19 -0.58
CA LEU A 75 -48.68 28.71 -1.91
C LEU A 75 -48.47 29.85 -2.92
N ALA A 76 -49.30 30.89 -2.88
CA ALA A 76 -49.18 32.05 -3.77
C ALA A 76 -47.91 32.89 -3.44
N ARG A 77 -47.53 32.97 -2.17
CA ARG A 77 -46.36 33.73 -1.66
C ARG A 77 -45.03 33.10 -2.10
N VAL A 78 -45.03 31.80 -2.32
CA VAL A 78 -43.84 31.00 -2.67
C VAL A 78 -43.62 30.88 -4.19
N GLY A 79 -44.58 31.34 -5.02
CA GLY A 79 -44.49 31.27 -6.48
C GLY A 79 -45.34 30.18 -7.14
N ALA A 80 -46.32 29.64 -6.41
CA ALA A 80 -47.21 28.56 -6.82
C ALA A 80 -46.50 27.22 -7.10
N ALA A 81 -47.28 26.16 -7.35
CA ALA A 81 -46.77 24.79 -7.56
C ALA A 81 -45.71 24.70 -8.68
N ALA A 82 -45.83 25.54 -9.71
CA ALA A 82 -44.89 25.60 -10.83
C ALA A 82 -43.45 25.98 -10.41
N TYR A 83 -43.30 26.77 -9.34
CA TYR A 83 -41.99 27.18 -8.86
C TYR A 83 -41.20 26.00 -8.26
N LEU A 84 -41.86 25.09 -7.53
CA LEU A 84 -41.21 23.89 -6.98
C LEU A 84 -40.63 23.00 -8.09
N HIS A 85 -41.39 22.80 -9.17
CA HIS A 85 -40.89 22.07 -10.35
C HIS A 85 -39.70 22.76 -11.03
N THR A 86 -39.66 24.09 -11.01
CA THR A 86 -38.53 24.87 -11.52
C THR A 86 -37.28 24.68 -10.67
N LEU A 87 -37.42 24.62 -9.33
CA LEU A 87 -36.31 24.37 -8.42
C LEU A 87 -35.70 22.99 -8.64
N ILE A 88 -36.53 21.96 -8.81
CA ILE A 88 -36.08 20.58 -9.05
C ILE A 88 -35.37 20.47 -10.41
N SER A 89 -35.96 21.06 -11.46
CA SER A 89 -35.41 21.01 -12.82
C SER A 89 -34.09 21.77 -12.94
N GLY A 90 -33.83 22.73 -12.05
CA GLY A 90 -32.60 23.50 -12.01
C GLY A 90 -31.41 22.77 -11.37
N VAL A 91 -31.60 21.58 -10.80
CA VAL A 91 -30.55 20.82 -10.10
C VAL A 91 -30.14 19.60 -10.93
N PRO A 92 -28.91 19.57 -11.49
CA PRO A 92 -28.42 18.42 -12.25
C PRO A 92 -28.18 17.19 -11.37
N SER A 93 -27.84 17.39 -10.09
CA SER A 93 -27.57 16.32 -9.12
C SER A 93 -27.70 16.82 -7.68
N ALA A 94 -28.31 16.01 -6.82
CA ALA A 94 -28.41 16.26 -5.38
C ALA A 94 -27.08 16.02 -4.63
N ALA A 95 -26.07 15.39 -5.26
CA ALA A 95 -24.79 15.05 -4.61
C ALA A 95 -24.01 16.29 -4.09
N ASN A 96 -24.25 17.46 -4.67
CA ASN A 96 -23.60 18.71 -4.28
C ASN A 96 -24.42 19.55 -3.28
N ALA A 97 -25.56 19.06 -2.78
CA ALA A 97 -26.46 19.82 -1.92
C ALA A 97 -25.75 20.42 -0.70
N GLY A 98 -24.90 19.65 -0.02
CA GLY A 98 -24.12 20.12 1.14
C GLY A 98 -23.10 21.22 0.78
N HIS A 99 -22.58 21.25 -0.45
CA HIS A 99 -21.70 22.33 -0.88
C HIS A 99 -22.49 23.64 -1.05
N TYR A 100 -23.65 23.60 -1.69
CA TYR A 100 -24.51 24.77 -1.84
C TYR A 100 -25.07 25.25 -0.50
N ALA A 101 -25.37 24.34 0.42
CA ALA A 101 -25.81 24.68 1.77
C ALA A 101 -24.77 25.52 2.52
N ARG A 102 -23.49 25.14 2.43
CA ARG A 102 -22.38 25.94 2.99
C ARG A 102 -22.27 27.32 2.36
N ILE A 103 -22.56 27.48 1.06
CA ILE A 103 -22.55 28.79 0.40
C ILE A 103 -23.65 29.69 0.98
N VAL A 104 -24.88 29.16 1.13
CA VAL A 104 -26.01 29.89 1.71
C VAL A 104 -25.72 30.29 3.17
N ALA A 105 -25.23 29.35 3.99
CA ALA A 105 -24.87 29.60 5.39
C ALA A 105 -23.75 30.65 5.52
N GLU A 106 -22.75 30.62 4.65
CA GLU A 106 -21.69 31.65 4.62
C GLU A 106 -22.24 33.03 4.29
N HIS A 107 -23.16 33.13 3.33
CA HIS A 107 -23.80 34.40 3.00
C HIS A 107 -24.70 34.91 4.13
N ALA A 108 -25.44 34.03 4.83
CA ALA A 108 -26.23 34.37 6.00
C ALA A 108 -25.37 34.99 7.11
N ARG A 109 -24.26 34.33 7.47
CA ARG A 109 -23.31 34.87 8.47
C ARG A 109 -22.78 36.26 8.10
N ARG A 110 -22.50 36.51 6.82
CA ARG A 110 -22.05 37.84 6.37
C ARG A 110 -23.16 38.89 6.46
N ARG A 111 -24.43 38.51 6.32
CA ARG A 111 -25.56 39.41 6.57
C ARG A 111 -25.68 39.74 8.06
N ASP A 112 -25.56 38.74 8.94
CA ASP A 112 -25.64 38.96 10.40
C ASP A 112 -24.57 39.94 10.87
N VAL A 113 -23.34 39.80 10.36
CA VAL A 113 -22.23 40.73 10.64
C VAL A 113 -22.51 42.14 10.10
N ALA A 114 -23.12 42.25 8.92
CA ALA A 114 -23.48 43.54 8.34
C ALA A 114 -24.59 44.23 9.16
N ASP A 115 -25.63 43.50 9.54
CA ASP A 115 -26.74 43.99 10.36
C ASP A 115 -26.26 44.39 11.76
N LEU A 116 -25.31 43.65 12.34
CA LEU A 116 -24.64 44.04 13.57
C LEU A 116 -23.93 45.38 13.42
N GLY A 117 -23.18 45.58 12.33
CA GLY A 117 -22.50 46.84 12.04
C GLY A 117 -23.48 48.02 11.99
N VAL A 118 -24.64 47.83 11.36
CA VAL A 118 -25.71 48.83 11.32
C VAL A 118 -26.28 49.08 12.72
N ARG A 119 -26.58 48.04 13.50
CA ARG A 119 -27.12 48.17 14.87
C ARG A 119 -26.15 48.88 15.81
N LEU A 120 -24.86 48.55 15.77
CA LEU A 120 -23.82 49.20 16.57
C LEU A 120 -23.66 50.68 16.20
N THR A 121 -23.70 50.99 14.89
CA THR A 121 -23.67 52.39 14.42
C THR A 121 -24.87 53.15 14.95
N HIS A 122 -26.07 52.56 14.86
CA HIS A 122 -27.29 53.19 15.37
C HIS A 122 -27.25 53.40 16.89
N LEU A 123 -26.83 52.39 17.66
CA LEU A 123 -26.70 52.50 19.11
C LEU A 123 -25.69 53.60 19.51
N ALA A 124 -24.57 53.70 18.78
CA ALA A 124 -23.57 54.74 18.99
C ALA A 124 -24.12 56.15 18.69
N GLU A 125 -24.94 56.28 17.64
CA GLU A 125 -25.62 57.54 17.29
C GLU A 125 -26.68 57.95 18.32
N THR A 126 -27.37 56.98 18.94
CA THR A 126 -28.40 57.24 19.96
C THR A 126 -27.85 57.57 21.36
N GLY A 127 -26.53 57.63 21.53
CA GLY A 127 -25.88 57.99 22.80
C GLY A 127 -25.91 56.89 23.86
N ALA A 128 -25.98 55.62 23.46
CA ALA A 128 -25.88 54.49 24.38
C ALA A 128 -24.53 54.49 25.12
N ASP A 129 -24.53 53.97 26.36
CA ASP A 129 -23.29 53.84 27.14
C ASP A 129 -22.29 52.90 26.43
N THR A 130 -21.00 53.20 26.57
CA THR A 130 -19.93 52.42 25.94
C THR A 130 -19.93 50.97 26.45
N SER A 131 -20.31 50.75 27.71
CA SER A 131 -20.45 49.41 28.29
C SER A 131 -21.55 48.60 27.60
N ASP A 132 -22.67 49.23 27.26
CA ASP A 132 -23.80 48.58 26.58
C ASP A 132 -23.47 48.24 25.13
N LEU A 133 -22.77 49.14 24.43
CA LEU A 133 -22.25 48.91 23.08
C LEU A 133 -21.30 47.71 23.03
N LEU A 134 -20.36 47.64 23.99
CA LEU A 134 -19.40 46.53 24.08
C LEU A 134 -20.10 45.22 24.46
N THR A 135 -21.08 45.26 25.37
CA THR A 135 -21.84 44.08 25.80
C THR A 135 -22.67 43.52 24.65
N HIS A 136 -23.40 44.35 23.91
CA HIS A 136 -24.17 43.92 22.73
C HIS A 136 -23.27 43.40 21.61
N GLY A 137 -22.14 44.08 21.35
CA GLY A 137 -21.16 43.62 20.36
C GLY A 137 -20.55 42.27 20.72
N ARG A 138 -20.27 42.04 22.01
CA ARG A 138 -19.61 40.82 22.49
C ARG A 138 -20.56 39.63 22.59
N ALA A 139 -21.79 39.83 23.07
CA ALA A 139 -22.81 38.80 23.12
C ALA A 139 -23.08 38.17 21.74
N LEU A 140 -23.08 38.98 20.67
CA LEU A 140 -23.27 38.49 19.31
C LEU A 140 -22.00 37.84 18.70
N LEU A 141 -20.81 38.34 19.03
CA LEU A 141 -19.54 37.69 18.66
C LEU A 141 -19.35 36.34 19.35
N ASP A 142 -19.88 36.18 20.57
CA ASP A 142 -19.85 34.93 21.32
C ASP A 142 -20.91 33.92 20.83
N THR A 143 -22.02 34.40 20.24
CA THR A 143 -23.02 33.53 19.56
C THR A 143 -22.66 33.18 18.13
N ALA A 144 -21.73 33.90 17.50
CA ALA A 144 -21.15 33.45 16.24
C ALA A 144 -20.46 32.11 16.54
N PRO A 145 -20.78 31.01 15.83
CA PRO A 145 -20.13 29.74 16.09
C PRO A 145 -18.64 29.90 15.79
N ALA A 146 -17.86 30.19 16.82
CA ALA A 146 -16.43 29.99 16.79
C ALA A 146 -16.27 28.52 16.39
N LYS A 147 -15.55 28.26 15.29
CA LYS A 147 -15.25 26.90 14.86
C LYS A 147 -14.74 26.19 16.12
N PRO A 148 -15.52 25.28 16.74
CA PRO A 148 -15.12 24.71 18.00
C PRO A 148 -13.75 24.11 17.77
N TRP A 149 -12.84 24.30 18.72
CA TRP A 149 -11.59 23.57 18.66
C TRP A 149 -11.95 22.12 18.36
N PRO A 150 -11.38 21.51 17.30
CA PRO A 150 -11.68 20.12 17.01
C PRO A 150 -11.43 19.35 18.29
N ALA A 151 -12.34 18.42 18.62
CA ALA A 151 -12.26 17.65 19.85
C ALA A 151 -10.80 17.19 20.02
N PRO A 152 -10.17 17.48 21.17
CA PRO A 152 -8.75 17.23 21.35
C PRO A 152 -8.46 15.78 20.98
N ILE A 153 -7.64 15.60 19.94
CA ILE A 153 -7.27 14.27 19.47
C ILE A 153 -6.43 13.66 20.58
N SER A 154 -6.93 12.60 21.18
CA SER A 154 -6.19 11.91 22.23
C SER A 154 -4.84 11.43 21.66
N LEU A 155 -3.75 11.82 22.34
CA LEU A 155 -2.40 11.39 22.00
C LEU A 155 -2.23 9.85 22.13
N THR A 156 -3.14 9.19 22.84
CA THR A 156 -3.15 7.74 23.06
C THR A 156 -4.20 7.02 22.22
N ASN A 157 -5.31 7.69 21.88
CA ASN A 157 -6.38 7.09 21.09
C ASN A 157 -6.11 7.34 19.61
N ARG A 158 -5.47 6.37 18.96
CA ARG A 158 -5.31 6.35 17.51
C ARG A 158 -6.69 6.42 16.87
N THR A 159 -6.96 7.46 16.09
CA THR A 159 -8.11 7.49 15.18
C THR A 159 -8.12 6.17 14.40
N ALA A 160 -9.27 5.52 14.31
CA ALA A 160 -9.37 4.28 13.56
C ALA A 160 -8.79 4.50 12.15
N PRO A 161 -7.84 3.67 11.71
CA PRO A 161 -7.22 3.86 10.41
C PRO A 161 -8.30 3.82 9.33
N ARG A 162 -8.19 4.73 8.36
CA ARG A 162 -9.11 4.75 7.22
C ARG A 162 -9.05 3.39 6.51
N PRO A 163 -10.17 2.88 5.97
CA PRO A 163 -10.14 1.66 5.19
C PRO A 163 -9.28 1.87 3.93
N PHE A 164 -8.52 0.84 3.55
CA PHE A 164 -7.77 0.85 2.30
C PHE A 164 -8.75 0.97 1.10
N PRO A 165 -8.49 1.87 0.13
CA PRO A 165 -9.40 2.12 -0.98
C PRO A 165 -9.27 1.02 -2.06
N VAL A 166 -9.85 -0.14 -1.80
CA VAL A 166 -9.81 -1.31 -2.71
C VAL A 166 -10.44 -0.96 -4.07
N ASP A 167 -11.50 -0.14 -4.09
CA ASP A 167 -12.21 0.26 -5.31
C ASP A 167 -11.40 1.15 -6.25
N ALA A 168 -10.27 1.69 -5.78
CA ALA A 168 -9.32 2.43 -6.62
C ALA A 168 -8.38 1.49 -7.43
N LEU A 169 -8.38 0.19 -7.15
CA LEU A 169 -7.64 -0.80 -7.92
C LEU A 169 -8.46 -1.28 -9.13
N PRO A 170 -7.81 -1.74 -10.22
CA PRO A 170 -8.49 -2.43 -11.30
C PRO A 170 -9.29 -3.63 -10.79
N GLY A 171 -10.48 -3.88 -11.34
CA GLY A 171 -11.44 -4.86 -10.80
C GLY A 171 -10.85 -6.23 -10.47
N TRP A 172 -10.09 -6.83 -11.39
CA TRP A 172 -9.44 -8.13 -11.16
C TRP A 172 -8.44 -8.14 -9.99
N LEU A 173 -7.79 -6.99 -9.72
CA LEU A 173 -6.85 -6.82 -8.63
C LEU A 173 -7.59 -6.53 -7.32
N ALA A 174 -8.63 -5.70 -7.38
CA ALA A 174 -9.53 -5.41 -6.27
C ALA A 174 -10.17 -6.70 -5.74
N ASP A 175 -10.70 -7.56 -6.64
CA ASP A 175 -11.30 -8.85 -6.31
C ASP A 175 -10.32 -9.76 -5.58
N MET A 176 -9.08 -9.86 -6.08
CA MET A 176 -8.03 -10.66 -5.44
C MET A 176 -7.65 -10.12 -4.06
N VAL A 177 -7.49 -8.80 -3.94
CA VAL A 177 -7.16 -8.14 -2.66
C VAL A 177 -8.26 -8.40 -1.63
N ALA A 178 -9.53 -8.23 -2.00
CA ALA A 178 -10.66 -8.50 -1.13
C ALA A 178 -10.75 -9.99 -0.75
N ALA A 179 -10.61 -10.90 -1.72
CA ALA A 179 -10.69 -12.33 -1.48
C ALA A 179 -9.55 -12.84 -0.58
N VAL A 180 -8.31 -12.38 -0.79
CA VAL A 180 -7.17 -12.73 0.06
C VAL A 180 -7.35 -12.18 1.48
N ALA A 181 -7.77 -10.92 1.62
CA ALA A 181 -8.02 -10.31 2.92
C ALA A 181 -9.10 -11.08 3.70
N GLU A 182 -10.20 -11.45 3.04
CA GLU A 182 -11.28 -12.24 3.64
C GLU A 182 -10.85 -13.67 3.98
N PHE A 183 -10.20 -14.39 3.06
CA PHE A 183 -9.75 -15.75 3.35
C PHE A 183 -8.72 -15.80 4.48
N THR A 184 -7.74 -14.90 4.45
CA THR A 184 -6.69 -14.86 5.46
C THR A 184 -7.11 -14.16 6.75
N GLN A 185 -8.25 -13.46 6.75
CA GLN A 185 -8.73 -12.61 7.86
C GLN A 185 -7.67 -11.58 8.27
N THR A 186 -7.14 -10.90 7.26
CA THR A 186 -6.15 -9.82 7.39
C THR A 186 -6.74 -8.51 6.85
N PRO A 187 -6.19 -7.34 7.24
CA PRO A 187 -6.61 -6.08 6.65
C PRO A 187 -6.37 -6.05 5.14
N THR A 188 -7.29 -5.42 4.40
CA THR A 188 -7.18 -5.25 2.94
C THR A 188 -5.94 -4.46 2.55
N ASP A 189 -5.46 -3.60 3.45
CA ASP A 189 -4.24 -2.79 3.33
C ASP A 189 -2.99 -3.66 3.09
N LEU A 190 -2.93 -4.82 3.76
CA LEU A 190 -1.81 -5.75 3.58
C LEU A 190 -1.82 -6.34 2.17
N ALA A 191 -2.95 -6.91 1.74
CA ALA A 191 -3.05 -7.48 0.40
C ALA A 191 -2.90 -6.40 -0.69
N GLY A 192 -3.46 -5.20 -0.48
CA GLY A 192 -3.40 -4.06 -1.39
C GLY A 192 -1.97 -3.52 -1.59
N CYS A 193 -1.21 -3.31 -0.52
CA CYS A 193 0.19 -2.89 -0.66
C CYS A 193 1.06 -3.94 -1.35
N ILE A 194 0.86 -5.23 -1.05
CA ILE A 194 1.61 -6.30 -1.70
C ILE A 194 1.17 -6.49 -3.16
N ALA A 195 -0.10 -6.24 -3.50
CA ALA A 195 -0.56 -6.13 -4.89
C ALA A 195 0.18 -5.02 -5.65
N LEU A 196 0.31 -3.83 -5.08
CA LEU A 196 1.06 -2.71 -5.68
C LEU A 196 2.55 -3.06 -5.82
N ALA A 197 3.15 -3.70 -4.82
CA ALA A 197 4.51 -4.20 -4.92
C ALA A 197 4.65 -5.23 -6.05
N ALA A 198 3.66 -6.10 -6.24
CA ALA A 198 3.69 -7.11 -7.29
C ALA A 198 3.59 -6.49 -8.71
N LEU A 199 2.73 -5.50 -8.90
CA LEU A 199 2.69 -4.71 -10.14
C LEU A 199 4.01 -3.97 -10.38
N SER A 200 4.55 -3.36 -9.31
CA SER A 200 5.86 -2.69 -9.33
C SER A 200 7.00 -3.63 -9.70
N THR A 201 6.98 -4.89 -9.24
CA THR A 201 7.96 -5.92 -9.66
C THR A 201 7.83 -6.26 -11.15
N ALA A 202 6.60 -6.32 -11.68
CA ALA A 202 6.38 -6.60 -13.09
C ALA A 202 6.83 -5.45 -14.00
N ALA A 203 6.59 -4.19 -13.60
CA ALA A 203 6.81 -3.01 -14.42
C ALA A 203 8.10 -2.21 -14.11
N GLY A 204 8.74 -2.43 -12.96
CA GLY A 204 9.91 -1.70 -12.50
C GLY A 204 11.07 -1.80 -13.49
N GLY A 205 11.54 -0.64 -13.99
CA GLY A 205 12.60 -0.55 -15.00
C GLY A 205 12.20 -1.07 -16.39
N ARG A 206 10.92 -1.38 -16.58
CA ARG A 206 10.29 -1.79 -17.85
C ARG A 206 9.27 -0.77 -18.34
N ALA A 207 8.81 0.12 -17.47
CA ALA A 207 7.93 1.22 -17.82
C ALA A 207 8.33 2.49 -17.05
N GLU A 208 8.17 3.62 -17.72
CA GLU A 208 8.35 4.97 -17.16
C GLU A 208 7.11 5.80 -17.53
N ILE A 209 6.61 6.62 -16.62
CA ILE A 209 5.57 7.61 -16.93
C ILE A 209 6.22 8.93 -17.30
N GLU A 210 5.78 9.53 -18.41
CA GLU A 210 6.16 10.88 -18.82
C GLU A 210 5.02 11.83 -18.49
N ILE A 211 5.26 12.72 -17.53
CA ILE A 211 4.24 13.64 -17.02
C ILE A 211 4.24 14.91 -17.85
N ARG A 212 5.38 15.61 -17.90
CA ARG A 212 5.54 16.86 -18.64
C ARG A 212 7.01 17.15 -18.96
N GLY A 213 7.30 17.40 -20.24
CA GLY A 213 8.64 17.77 -20.70
C GLY A 213 9.65 16.67 -20.36
N SER A 214 10.69 17.02 -19.60
CA SER A 214 11.72 16.06 -19.17
C SER A 214 11.38 15.30 -17.88
N TRP A 215 10.23 15.57 -17.25
CA TRP A 215 9.87 14.88 -16.01
C TRP A 215 9.33 13.48 -16.31
N ARG A 216 10.12 12.48 -15.93
CA ARG A 216 9.79 11.07 -16.00
C ARG A 216 9.94 10.40 -14.64
N GLU A 217 9.08 9.44 -14.36
CA GLU A 217 9.16 8.61 -13.17
C GLU A 217 9.17 7.12 -13.55
N PRO A 218 10.09 6.30 -13.02
CA PRO A 218 10.07 4.86 -13.25
C PRO A 218 8.94 4.19 -12.46
N ALA A 219 8.30 3.16 -13.03
CA ALA A 219 7.11 2.51 -12.45
C ALA A 219 7.42 1.59 -11.24
N ASN A 220 8.45 1.88 -10.44
CA ASN A 220 8.78 1.13 -9.22
C ASN A 220 8.35 1.88 -7.94
N LEU A 221 7.90 1.12 -6.95
CA LEU A 221 7.37 1.61 -5.67
C LEU A 221 8.06 0.94 -4.49
N PHE A 222 8.10 1.67 -3.37
CA PHE A 222 8.42 1.11 -2.07
C PHE A 222 7.18 1.11 -1.17
N THR A 223 6.67 -0.06 -0.82
CA THR A 223 5.51 -0.25 0.06
C THR A 223 5.92 -0.94 1.36
N VAL A 224 5.41 -0.45 2.48
CA VAL A 224 5.71 -0.99 3.81
C VAL A 224 4.44 -1.06 4.64
N VAL A 225 4.04 -2.29 4.98
CA VAL A 225 2.90 -2.55 5.85
C VAL A 225 3.40 -2.88 7.25
N VAL A 226 2.80 -2.29 8.28
CA VAL A 226 3.24 -2.45 9.67
C VAL A 226 2.18 -3.20 10.45
N LEU A 227 2.51 -4.43 10.84
CA LEU A 227 1.56 -5.34 11.48
C LEU A 227 2.23 -6.13 12.61
N PRO A 228 1.51 -6.36 13.74
CA PRO A 228 2.04 -7.15 14.84
C PRO A 228 2.32 -8.60 14.43
N PRO A 229 3.12 -9.36 15.20
CA PRO A 229 3.28 -10.80 14.98
C PRO A 229 1.93 -11.54 15.01
N GLY A 230 1.86 -12.69 14.33
CA GLY A 230 0.61 -13.47 14.24
C GLY A 230 -0.46 -12.88 13.31
N SER A 231 -0.12 -11.85 12.52
CA SER A 231 -1.01 -11.20 11.55
C SER A 231 -1.19 -11.97 10.22
N ARG A 232 -0.74 -13.23 10.13
CA ARG A 232 -0.78 -14.06 8.91
C ARG A 232 -0.11 -13.42 7.68
N LYS A 233 0.87 -12.55 7.91
CA LYS A 233 1.65 -11.83 6.87
C LYS A 233 2.17 -12.77 5.78
N SER A 234 2.82 -13.86 6.19
CA SER A 234 3.39 -14.85 5.27
C SER A 234 2.35 -15.53 4.38
N ALA A 235 1.11 -15.72 4.86
CA ALA A 235 0.04 -16.31 4.05
C ALA A 235 -0.43 -15.36 2.94
N VAL A 236 -0.54 -14.07 3.24
CA VAL A 236 -0.88 -13.04 2.24
C VAL A 236 0.25 -12.90 1.22
N PHE A 237 1.50 -12.82 1.67
CA PHE A 237 2.67 -12.82 0.76
C PHE A 237 2.66 -14.04 -0.16
N ALA A 238 2.45 -15.24 0.38
CA ALA A 238 2.40 -16.45 -0.42
C ALA A 238 1.28 -16.44 -1.46
N ALA A 239 0.11 -15.89 -1.14
CA ALA A 239 -1.00 -15.78 -2.08
C ALA A 239 -0.73 -14.76 -3.19
N MET A 240 -0.20 -13.58 -2.84
CA MET A 240 0.02 -12.47 -3.77
C MET A 240 1.27 -12.65 -4.64
N ILE A 241 2.35 -13.21 -4.10
CA ILE A 241 3.65 -13.28 -4.80
C ILE A 241 3.81 -14.56 -5.62
N ARG A 242 3.06 -15.64 -5.33
CA ARG A 242 3.17 -16.91 -6.05
C ARG A 242 3.08 -16.77 -7.58
N PRO A 243 2.18 -15.96 -8.17
CA PRO A 243 2.14 -15.81 -9.62
C PRO A 243 3.38 -15.11 -10.20
N LEU A 244 4.05 -14.22 -9.44
CA LEU A 244 5.34 -13.66 -9.87
C LEU A 244 6.42 -14.73 -9.92
N LEU A 245 6.50 -15.60 -8.91
CA LEU A 245 7.47 -16.69 -8.88
C LEU A 245 7.20 -17.70 -10.01
N ALA A 246 5.93 -17.94 -10.35
CA ALA A 246 5.56 -18.75 -11.51
C ALA A 246 5.98 -18.09 -12.84
N ALA A 247 5.84 -16.76 -12.95
CA ALA A 247 6.31 -16.01 -14.11
C ALA A 247 7.86 -15.99 -14.21
N GLU A 248 8.56 -15.87 -13.08
CA GLU A 248 10.02 -16.00 -13.00
C GLU A 248 10.49 -17.38 -13.47
N ALA A 249 9.83 -18.45 -13.01
CA ALA A 249 10.12 -19.81 -13.49
C ALA A 249 9.92 -19.95 -15.01
N ALA A 250 8.86 -19.34 -15.56
CA ALA A 250 8.64 -19.31 -17.01
C ALA A 250 9.73 -18.52 -17.76
N LEU A 251 10.23 -17.41 -17.20
CA LEU A 251 11.36 -16.67 -17.78
C LEU A 251 12.65 -17.50 -17.76
N ILE A 252 12.90 -18.20 -16.65
CA ILE A 252 14.03 -19.12 -16.51
C ILE A 252 13.94 -20.19 -17.60
N ASP A 253 12.80 -20.85 -17.76
CA ASP A 253 12.62 -21.90 -18.76
C ASP A 253 12.81 -21.39 -20.19
N ARG A 254 12.34 -20.17 -20.50
CA ARG A 254 12.56 -19.52 -21.80
C ARG A 254 14.04 -19.18 -22.06
N THR A 255 14.80 -18.85 -21.01
CA THR A 255 16.18 -18.35 -21.14
C THR A 255 17.22 -19.48 -21.08
N LYS A 256 16.89 -20.61 -20.45
CA LYS A 256 17.77 -21.79 -20.31
C LYS A 256 18.45 -22.21 -21.62
N PRO A 257 17.76 -22.36 -22.78
CA PRO A 257 18.42 -22.78 -24.01
C PRO A 257 19.52 -21.80 -24.45
N ALA A 258 19.24 -20.50 -24.36
CA ALA A 258 20.20 -19.45 -24.71
C ALA A 258 21.41 -19.41 -23.75
N ILE A 259 21.19 -19.69 -22.45
CA ILE A 259 22.28 -19.83 -21.47
C ILE A 259 23.17 -21.01 -21.86
N VAL A 260 22.59 -22.19 -22.12
CA VAL A 260 23.35 -23.39 -22.48
C VAL A 260 24.16 -23.17 -23.76
N GLU A 261 23.55 -22.54 -24.78
CA GLU A 261 24.22 -22.19 -26.04
C GLU A 261 25.38 -21.22 -25.80
N ALA A 262 25.16 -20.13 -25.06
CA ALA A 262 26.18 -19.13 -24.76
C ALA A 262 27.32 -19.71 -23.91
N GLU A 263 27.02 -20.53 -22.89
CA GLU A 263 28.03 -21.22 -22.07
C GLU A 263 28.87 -22.19 -22.90
N LEU A 264 28.25 -22.92 -23.83
CA LEU A 264 28.97 -23.83 -24.73
C LEU A 264 29.85 -23.03 -25.69
N ALA A 265 29.33 -21.97 -26.29
CA ALA A 265 30.08 -21.09 -27.19
C ALA A 265 31.28 -20.47 -26.47
N LEU A 266 31.08 -19.94 -25.26
CA LEU A 266 32.15 -19.39 -24.42
C LEU A 266 33.19 -20.47 -24.11
N ARG A 267 32.78 -21.67 -23.68
CA ARG A 267 33.70 -22.77 -23.37
C ARG A 267 34.53 -23.19 -24.58
N VAL A 268 33.95 -23.21 -25.78
CA VAL A 268 34.65 -23.50 -27.03
C VAL A 268 35.65 -22.39 -27.35
N ALA A 269 35.23 -21.13 -27.27
CA ALA A 269 36.07 -19.97 -27.54
C ALA A 269 37.24 -19.85 -26.56
N THR A 270 37.01 -20.03 -25.25
CA THR A 270 38.07 -20.04 -24.23
C THR A 270 39.08 -21.15 -24.50
N LYS A 271 38.64 -22.38 -24.81
CA LYS A 271 39.56 -23.47 -25.17
C LYS A 271 40.37 -23.17 -26.44
N ALA A 272 39.78 -22.49 -27.42
CA ALA A 272 40.49 -22.07 -28.62
C ALA A 272 41.54 -21.00 -28.29
N ALA A 273 41.20 -20.02 -27.45
CA ALA A 273 42.11 -18.99 -26.96
C ALA A 273 43.29 -19.59 -26.18
N ASP A 274 43.02 -20.51 -25.24
CA ASP A 274 44.06 -21.20 -24.46
C ASP A 274 45.02 -22.00 -25.34
N ARG A 275 44.49 -22.70 -26.36
CA ARG A 275 45.29 -23.44 -27.35
C ARG A 275 46.16 -22.51 -28.19
N ALA A 276 45.60 -21.41 -28.68
CA ALA A 276 46.32 -20.41 -29.45
C ALA A 276 47.42 -19.74 -28.60
N ALA A 277 47.12 -19.40 -27.35
CA ALA A 277 48.07 -18.83 -26.40
C ALA A 277 49.22 -19.80 -26.09
N THR A 278 48.92 -21.08 -25.87
CA THR A 278 49.94 -22.12 -25.65
C THR A 278 50.83 -22.30 -26.89
N THR A 279 50.23 -22.27 -28.09
CA THR A 279 50.96 -22.37 -29.36
C THR A 279 51.90 -21.18 -29.57
N ALA A 280 51.42 -19.96 -29.29
CA ALA A 280 52.22 -18.75 -29.36
C ALA A 280 53.37 -18.74 -28.34
N ALA A 281 53.12 -19.24 -27.11
CA ALA A 281 54.13 -19.32 -26.06
C ALA A 281 55.32 -20.22 -26.44
N ASN A 282 55.03 -21.35 -27.10
CA ASN A 282 56.00 -22.38 -27.47
C ASN A 282 56.67 -22.14 -28.84
N ALA A 283 56.25 -21.14 -29.62
CA ALA A 283 56.76 -20.90 -30.96
C ALA A 283 58.12 -20.18 -30.96
N THR A 284 59.06 -20.70 -31.76
CA THR A 284 60.41 -20.14 -31.96
C THR A 284 60.47 -19.15 -33.13
N ASN A 285 59.63 -19.35 -34.16
CA ASN A 285 59.51 -18.48 -35.35
C ASN A 285 58.04 -18.07 -35.54
N GLY A 286 57.80 -16.84 -36.04
CA GLY A 286 56.44 -16.35 -36.33
C GLY A 286 55.60 -16.00 -35.08
N ARG A 287 56.26 -15.75 -33.94
CA ARG A 287 55.65 -15.49 -32.63
C ARG A 287 54.62 -14.35 -32.66
N ASP A 288 54.90 -13.27 -33.39
CA ASP A 288 54.02 -12.09 -33.45
C ASP A 288 52.66 -12.41 -34.11
N ARG A 289 52.67 -13.20 -35.18
CA ARG A 289 51.43 -13.65 -35.83
C ARG A 289 50.61 -14.57 -34.93
N LEU A 290 51.27 -15.53 -34.28
CA LEU A 290 50.60 -16.45 -33.36
C LEU A 290 50.06 -15.74 -32.11
N LEU A 291 50.75 -14.71 -31.62
CA LEU A 291 50.26 -13.86 -30.54
C LEU A 291 49.04 -13.04 -30.96
N ALA A 292 49.03 -12.51 -32.19
CA ALA A 292 47.86 -11.83 -32.75
C ALA A 292 46.67 -12.78 -32.88
N ASP A 293 46.88 -14.01 -33.36
CA ASP A 293 45.84 -15.05 -33.46
C ASP A 293 45.32 -15.44 -32.06
N ALA A 294 46.20 -15.60 -31.06
CA ALA A 294 45.81 -15.86 -29.67
C ALA A 294 45.01 -14.70 -29.06
N THR A 295 45.41 -13.47 -29.35
CA THR A 295 44.70 -12.27 -28.90
C THR A 295 43.31 -12.18 -29.54
N ALA A 296 43.19 -12.43 -30.85
CA ALA A 296 41.92 -12.46 -31.54
C ALA A 296 40.98 -13.56 -31.00
N ALA A 297 41.51 -14.74 -30.69
CA ALA A 297 40.75 -15.82 -30.06
C ALA A 297 40.30 -15.44 -28.64
N ALA A 298 41.16 -14.81 -27.84
CA ALA A 298 40.81 -14.30 -26.52
C ALA A 298 39.72 -13.21 -26.58
N MET A 299 39.83 -12.26 -27.52
CA MET A 299 38.81 -11.24 -27.75
C MET A 299 37.48 -11.85 -28.21
N THR A 300 37.51 -12.93 -28.99
CA THR A 300 36.29 -13.65 -29.39
C THR A 300 35.61 -14.30 -28.19
N ALA A 301 36.38 -14.89 -27.27
CA ALA A 301 35.84 -15.44 -26.03
C ALA A 301 35.27 -14.35 -25.11
N ASP A 302 35.98 -13.22 -24.97
CA ASP A 302 35.56 -12.08 -24.16
C ASP A 302 34.28 -11.40 -24.69
N ALA A 303 34.08 -11.39 -26.01
CA ALA A 303 32.86 -10.87 -26.62
C ALA A 303 31.61 -11.74 -26.35
N ILE A 304 31.76 -13.00 -25.93
CA ILE A 304 30.63 -13.88 -25.64
C ILE A 304 30.11 -13.60 -24.24
N THR A 305 28.94 -12.97 -24.16
CA THR A 305 28.24 -12.73 -22.90
C THR A 305 27.23 -13.83 -22.62
N VAL A 306 27.36 -14.51 -21.48
CA VAL A 306 26.35 -15.46 -20.99
C VAL A 306 25.24 -14.68 -20.28
N PRO A 307 23.98 -14.79 -20.72
CA PRO A 307 22.89 -14.12 -20.03
C PRO A 307 22.72 -14.70 -18.62
N PRO A 308 22.47 -13.87 -17.60
CA PRO A 308 22.24 -14.37 -16.25
C PRO A 308 20.91 -15.09 -16.15
N LEU A 309 20.80 -15.98 -15.17
CA LEU A 309 19.53 -16.63 -14.86
C LEU A 309 18.51 -15.57 -14.42
N PRO A 310 17.33 -15.47 -15.05
CA PRO A 310 16.32 -14.48 -14.67
C PRO A 310 15.92 -14.60 -13.21
N ARG A 311 15.93 -13.48 -12.50
CA ARG A 311 15.51 -13.37 -11.10
C ARG A 311 14.84 -12.03 -10.87
N LEU A 312 13.55 -12.06 -10.55
CA LEU A 312 12.72 -10.90 -10.27
C LEU A 312 12.76 -10.52 -8.79
N VAL A 313 12.78 -11.53 -7.90
CA VAL A 313 12.60 -11.32 -6.46
C VAL A 313 13.82 -11.79 -5.66
N ALA A 314 14.17 -11.01 -4.64
CA ALA A 314 15.08 -11.40 -3.59
C ALA A 314 14.46 -11.14 -2.21
N ASP A 315 14.93 -11.87 -1.20
CA ASP A 315 14.48 -11.77 0.19
C ASP A 315 15.69 -11.53 1.10
N ASP A 316 15.51 -10.70 2.11
CA ASP A 316 16.48 -10.29 3.14
C ASP A 316 17.94 -10.08 2.64
N VAL A 317 18.11 -9.23 1.62
CA VAL A 317 19.42 -8.98 0.99
C VAL A 317 20.18 -7.84 1.65
N THR A 318 21.52 -7.90 1.66
CA THR A 318 22.36 -6.75 2.01
C THR A 318 22.43 -5.74 0.87
N SER A 319 22.77 -4.48 1.15
CA SER A 319 22.88 -3.43 0.12
C SER A 319 23.88 -3.79 -0.98
N GLU A 320 24.99 -4.43 -0.62
CA GLU A 320 26.02 -4.87 -1.56
C GLU A 320 25.51 -6.01 -2.46
N GLN A 321 24.77 -6.96 -1.89
CA GLN A 321 24.18 -8.04 -2.66
C GLN A 321 23.01 -7.54 -3.52
N ALA A 322 22.23 -6.56 -3.04
CA ALA A 322 21.22 -5.88 -3.83
C ALA A 322 21.84 -5.25 -5.08
N ALA A 323 22.96 -4.53 -4.93
CA ALA A 323 23.65 -3.91 -6.06
C ALA A 323 24.11 -4.93 -7.11
N THR A 324 24.68 -6.06 -6.67
CA THR A 324 25.11 -7.13 -7.60
C THR A 324 23.95 -7.75 -8.33
N LEU A 325 22.90 -8.16 -7.61
CA LEU A 325 21.72 -8.74 -8.24
C LEU A 325 21.06 -7.72 -9.17
N LEU A 326 21.02 -6.44 -8.80
CA LEU A 326 20.48 -5.39 -9.64
C LEU A 326 21.29 -5.24 -10.94
N ALA A 327 22.61 -5.27 -10.88
CA ALA A 327 23.47 -5.21 -12.06
C ALA A 327 23.32 -6.44 -12.95
N GLU A 328 23.32 -7.64 -12.36
CA GLU A 328 23.09 -8.91 -13.09
C GLU A 328 21.74 -8.91 -13.80
N GLN A 329 20.68 -8.41 -13.15
CA GLN A 329 19.33 -8.43 -13.70
C GLN A 329 19.01 -7.22 -14.59
N GLY A 330 20.03 -6.57 -15.16
CA GLY A 330 19.87 -5.46 -16.10
C GLY A 330 19.24 -4.22 -15.46
N GLY A 331 19.54 -3.97 -14.19
CA GLY A 331 19.04 -2.86 -13.40
C GLY A 331 17.69 -3.09 -12.74
N ARG A 332 17.15 -4.32 -12.70
CA ARG A 332 15.77 -4.58 -12.26
C ARG A 332 15.73 -5.61 -11.14
N LEU A 333 15.19 -5.24 -9.97
CA LEU A 333 15.08 -6.16 -8.84
C LEU A 333 13.92 -5.76 -7.91
N ALA A 334 13.29 -6.73 -7.28
CA ALA A 334 12.38 -6.50 -6.17
C ALA A 334 12.88 -7.18 -4.90
N VAL A 335 12.82 -6.46 -3.77
CA VAL A 335 13.02 -7.06 -2.45
C VAL A 335 11.66 -7.15 -1.76
N LEU A 336 11.15 -8.38 -1.67
CA LEU A 336 9.83 -8.67 -1.14
C LEU A 336 9.99 -9.56 0.08
N SER A 337 9.55 -9.10 1.24
CA SER A 337 9.71 -9.85 2.49
C SER A 337 8.54 -9.66 3.45
N PRO A 338 7.98 -10.76 4.02
CA PRO A 338 7.01 -10.68 5.11
C PRO A 338 7.65 -10.30 6.47
N GLU A 339 8.94 -9.97 6.48
CA GLU A 339 9.75 -9.63 7.65
C GLU A 339 10.45 -8.26 7.50
N GLY A 340 10.98 -7.75 8.62
CA GLY A 340 11.67 -6.45 8.67
C GLY A 340 13.18 -6.53 8.82
N GLY A 341 13.78 -7.72 8.67
CA GLY A 341 15.24 -7.93 8.80
C GLY A 341 16.06 -6.97 7.94
N ILE A 342 15.55 -6.67 6.74
CA ILE A 342 16.16 -5.75 5.79
C ILE A 342 16.46 -4.37 6.39
N PHE A 343 15.61 -3.82 7.26
CA PHE A 343 15.86 -2.50 7.85
C PHE A 343 17.02 -2.52 8.84
N ALA A 344 17.20 -3.62 9.57
CA ALA A 344 18.38 -3.80 10.41
C ALA A 344 19.65 -3.91 9.56
N THR A 345 19.57 -4.59 8.41
CA THR A 345 20.66 -4.69 7.43
C THR A 345 21.01 -3.33 6.82
N LEU A 346 20.00 -2.57 6.38
CA LEU A 346 20.11 -1.20 5.86
C LEU A 346 20.68 -0.21 6.87
N ALA A 347 20.35 -0.39 8.14
CA ALA A 347 20.89 0.39 9.25
C ALA A 347 22.38 0.11 9.54
N GLY A 348 22.99 -0.83 8.83
CA GLY A 348 24.40 -1.17 8.99
C GLY A 348 24.66 -2.13 10.15
N ARG A 349 23.73 -3.07 10.45
CA ARG A 349 23.96 -4.13 11.45
C ARG A 349 25.30 -4.86 11.25
N TYR A 350 25.82 -4.92 10.02
CA TYR A 350 27.09 -5.55 9.67
C TYR A 350 28.28 -4.59 9.48
N SER A 351 28.04 -3.33 9.10
CA SER A 351 29.06 -2.34 8.73
C SER A 351 29.21 -1.17 9.72
N GLY A 352 28.30 -1.04 10.68
CA GLY A 352 28.18 0.08 11.61
C GLY A 352 27.70 1.40 10.99
N THR A 353 27.56 1.47 9.66
CA THR A 353 27.14 2.67 8.92
C THR A 353 26.01 2.33 7.93
N PRO A 354 24.89 3.07 7.93
CA PRO A 354 23.79 2.79 7.00
C PRO A 354 24.21 2.97 5.54
N ASN A 355 24.05 1.91 4.72
CA ASN A 355 24.31 1.94 3.28
C ASN A 355 22.97 1.94 2.52
N LEU A 356 22.48 3.14 2.18
CA LEU A 356 21.15 3.33 1.58
C LEU A 356 21.20 3.71 0.09
N GLU A 357 22.38 3.97 -0.46
CA GLU A 357 22.54 4.58 -1.79
C GLU A 357 21.90 3.73 -2.89
N VAL A 358 22.08 2.40 -2.84
CA VAL A 358 21.49 1.45 -3.78
C VAL A 358 19.97 1.55 -3.84
N PHE A 359 19.33 1.74 -2.68
CA PHE A 359 17.86 1.84 -2.58
C PHE A 359 17.37 3.22 -3.00
N LEU A 360 18.11 4.28 -2.67
CA LEU A 360 17.77 5.64 -3.10
C LEU A 360 17.84 5.79 -4.62
N LYS A 361 18.94 5.32 -5.21
CA LYS A 361 19.16 5.33 -6.67
C LYS A 361 18.23 4.36 -7.39
N GLY A 362 18.06 3.15 -6.85
CA GLY A 362 17.08 2.18 -7.36
C GLY A 362 15.64 2.67 -7.29
N HIS A 363 15.28 3.53 -6.33
CA HIS A 363 13.99 4.19 -6.36
C HIS A 363 13.92 5.26 -7.46
N ALA A 364 14.92 6.14 -7.53
CA ALA A 364 14.92 7.29 -8.42
C ALA A 364 15.10 6.92 -9.91
N GLY A 365 15.82 5.84 -10.22
CA GLY A 365 16.29 5.57 -11.57
C GLY A 365 17.64 6.20 -11.90
N ASP A 366 18.34 6.75 -10.90
CA ASP A 366 19.62 7.45 -11.09
C ASP A 366 20.79 6.48 -11.26
N LEU A 367 21.78 6.85 -12.08
CA LEU A 367 22.97 6.05 -12.33
C LEU A 367 23.62 5.52 -11.04
N LEU A 368 23.67 4.19 -10.92
CA LEU A 368 24.33 3.49 -9.83
C LEU A 368 25.69 2.97 -10.29
N ARG A 369 26.73 3.37 -9.57
CA ARG A 369 28.09 2.88 -9.75
C ARG A 369 28.58 2.36 -8.42
N VAL A 370 28.98 1.09 -8.38
CA VAL A 370 29.55 0.47 -7.19
C VAL A 370 30.97 0.04 -7.50
N ASP A 371 31.93 0.87 -7.07
CA ASP A 371 33.35 0.54 -7.18
C ASP A 371 33.72 -0.51 -6.12
N ARG A 372 34.30 -1.63 -6.57
CA ARG A 372 34.75 -2.73 -5.70
C ARG A 372 36.26 -2.83 -5.74
N ARG A 373 36.90 -3.06 -4.58
CA ARG A 373 38.37 -3.19 -4.50
C ARG A 373 38.93 -4.41 -5.23
N SER A 374 38.14 -5.48 -5.37
CA SER A 374 38.60 -6.80 -5.87
C SER A 374 37.86 -7.31 -7.10
N ARG A 375 36.93 -6.53 -7.67
CA ARG A 375 36.14 -6.88 -8.86
C ARG A 375 35.95 -5.63 -9.73
N PRO A 376 35.69 -5.77 -11.03
CA PRO A 376 35.31 -4.65 -11.89
C PRO A 376 34.13 -3.87 -11.28
N ALA A 377 34.11 -2.55 -11.46
CA ALA A 377 33.02 -1.72 -10.95
C ALA A 377 31.70 -2.15 -11.61
N GLU A 378 30.67 -2.35 -10.78
CA GLU A 378 29.33 -2.65 -11.26
C GLU A 378 28.66 -1.33 -11.65
N HIS A 379 28.17 -1.25 -12.89
CA HIS A 379 27.55 -0.06 -13.46
C HIS A 379 26.11 -0.39 -13.88
N VAL A 380 25.15 0.42 -13.41
CA VAL A 380 23.73 0.27 -13.72
C VAL A 380 23.18 1.64 -14.10
N ASP A 381 22.89 1.83 -15.39
CA ASP A 381 22.44 3.11 -15.95
C ASP A 381 21.10 3.58 -15.39
N ARG A 382 20.12 2.65 -15.32
CA ARG A 382 18.73 2.94 -14.91
C ARG A 382 18.25 1.90 -13.88
N PRO A 383 18.75 1.96 -12.63
CA PRO A 383 18.37 1.01 -11.60
C PRO A 383 16.90 1.24 -11.18
N ALA A 384 16.12 0.16 -11.17
CA ALA A 384 14.74 0.14 -10.70
C ALA A 384 14.58 -0.95 -9.64
N LEU A 385 14.48 -0.50 -8.39
CA LEU A 385 14.29 -1.37 -7.24
C LEU A 385 12.84 -1.26 -6.75
N THR A 386 12.21 -2.38 -6.46
CA THR A 386 10.90 -2.44 -5.78
C THR A 386 11.08 -2.90 -4.34
N LEU A 387 10.35 -2.30 -3.40
CA LEU A 387 10.24 -2.81 -2.02
C LEU A 387 8.79 -3.16 -1.71
N GLY A 388 8.57 -4.36 -1.18
CA GLY A 388 7.28 -4.80 -0.66
C GLY A 388 7.49 -5.52 0.66
N LEU A 389 7.33 -4.78 1.76
CA LEU A 389 7.71 -5.26 3.08
C LEU A 389 6.50 -5.30 4.01
N ALA A 390 6.41 -6.35 4.84
CA ALA A 390 5.50 -6.35 5.99
C ALA A 390 6.28 -6.47 7.30
N VAL A 391 6.55 -5.32 7.91
CA VAL A 391 7.40 -5.21 9.09
C VAL A 391 6.59 -5.20 10.37
N GLN A 392 7.27 -5.46 11.48
CA GLN A 392 6.66 -5.35 12.81
C GLN A 392 6.78 -3.90 13.33
N PRO A 393 5.91 -3.45 14.25
CA PRO A 393 5.94 -2.09 14.78
C PRO A 393 7.28 -1.70 15.43
N GLU A 394 7.97 -2.64 16.05
CA GLU A 394 9.30 -2.46 16.65
C GLU A 394 10.35 -2.00 15.62
N VAL A 395 10.28 -2.51 14.39
CA VAL A 395 11.20 -2.12 13.31
C VAL A 395 11.09 -0.62 13.01
N LEU A 396 9.87 -0.07 13.03
CA LEU A 396 9.70 1.38 12.87
C LEU A 396 10.25 2.18 14.06
N ARG A 397 10.12 1.66 15.28
CA ARG A 397 10.67 2.31 16.48
C ARG A 397 12.20 2.34 16.43
N ASP A 398 12.81 1.22 16.03
CA ASP A 398 14.25 1.11 15.90
C ASP A 398 14.77 2.07 14.84
N ILE A 399 14.12 2.13 13.66
CA ILE A 399 14.47 3.08 12.60
C ILE A 399 14.30 4.53 13.07
N ALA A 400 13.22 4.84 13.78
CA ALA A 400 12.97 6.18 14.30
C ALA A 400 14.00 6.60 15.37
N ALA A 401 14.54 5.64 16.14
CA ALA A 401 15.56 5.88 17.15
C ALA A 401 16.98 6.04 16.56
N MET A 402 17.20 5.63 15.30
CA MET A 402 18.52 5.70 14.67
C MET A 402 18.92 7.15 14.33
N PRO A 403 20.04 7.65 14.89
CA PRO A 403 20.53 8.99 14.58
C PRO A 403 20.78 9.19 13.08
N GLY A 404 20.21 10.25 12.52
CA GLY A 404 20.42 10.64 11.13
C GLY A 404 19.72 9.78 10.08
N PHE A 405 18.82 8.86 10.45
CA PHE A 405 18.11 8.02 9.45
C PHE A 405 17.03 8.81 8.68
N ARG A 406 16.25 9.67 9.36
CA ARG A 406 15.25 10.55 8.71
C ARG A 406 15.85 11.44 7.63
N GLY A 407 17.03 12.00 7.86
CA GLY A 407 17.70 12.89 6.90
C GLY A 407 18.28 12.19 5.67
N LYS A 408 18.26 10.85 5.59
CA LYS A 408 18.86 10.09 4.47
C LYS A 408 17.89 9.73 3.35
N GLY A 409 16.65 10.24 3.39
CA GLY A 409 15.72 10.25 2.25
C GLY A 409 15.03 8.92 1.88
N LEU A 410 15.38 7.79 2.51
CA LEU A 410 14.71 6.51 2.23
C LEU A 410 13.26 6.53 2.72
N LEU A 411 13.03 7.02 3.95
CA LEU A 411 11.69 7.09 4.55
C LEU A 411 10.71 7.95 3.75
N ALA A 412 11.21 9.03 3.13
CA ALA A 412 10.44 9.91 2.28
C ALA A 412 9.87 9.23 1.02
N ARG A 413 10.39 8.05 0.64
CA ARG A 413 9.97 7.28 -0.54
C ARG A 413 9.06 6.10 -0.21
N LEU A 414 8.86 5.80 1.08
CA LEU A 414 8.05 4.67 1.52
C LEU A 414 6.57 5.05 1.56
N LEU A 415 5.75 4.20 0.95
CA LEU A 415 4.29 4.19 1.11
C LEU A 415 3.94 3.29 2.30
N PHE A 416 3.67 3.92 3.44
CA PHE A 416 3.35 3.24 4.69
C PHE A 416 1.87 2.90 4.80
N ALA A 417 1.58 1.70 5.29
CA ALA A 417 0.28 1.29 5.78
C ALA A 417 0.39 0.80 7.22
N VAL A 418 -0.38 1.37 8.14
CA VAL A 418 -0.45 0.89 9.54
C VAL A 418 -1.91 0.53 9.86
N PRO A 419 -2.38 -0.63 9.35
CA PRO A 419 -3.77 -1.04 9.50
C PRO A 419 -4.14 -1.38 10.95
N ALA A 420 -5.44 -1.46 11.21
CA ALA A 420 -5.96 -1.95 12.49
C ALA A 420 -5.60 -3.44 12.67
N ASN A 421 -5.32 -3.82 13.92
CA ASN A 421 -5.03 -5.21 14.23
C ASN A 421 -6.31 -6.05 14.20
N THR A 422 -6.36 -7.10 13.36
CA THR A 422 -7.48 -8.05 13.29
C THR A 422 -7.34 -9.21 14.27
N VAL A 423 -6.17 -9.41 14.88
CA VAL A 423 -5.94 -10.49 15.86
C VAL A 423 -6.94 -10.38 17.01
N GLY A 424 -7.63 -11.48 17.32
CA GLY A 424 -8.67 -11.55 18.36
C GLY A 424 -10.08 -11.19 17.90
N ARG A 425 -10.27 -10.72 16.66
CA ARG A 425 -11.59 -10.39 16.08
C ARG A 425 -11.86 -11.09 14.73
N ARG A 426 -11.11 -12.13 14.42
CA ARG A 426 -11.18 -12.85 13.13
C ARG A 426 -12.39 -13.78 13.09
N ARG A 427 -13.04 -13.86 11.93
CA ARG A 427 -13.98 -14.93 11.61
C ARG A 427 -13.21 -16.21 11.31
N ILE A 428 -13.66 -17.35 11.82
CA ILE A 428 -13.00 -18.64 11.60
C ILE A 428 -13.80 -19.43 10.57
N GLY A 429 -13.12 -20.09 9.63
CA GLY A 429 -13.76 -20.93 8.61
C GLY A 429 -14.34 -20.14 7.44
N THR A 430 -13.66 -19.07 7.02
CA THR A 430 -14.04 -18.33 5.80
C THR A 430 -13.82 -19.16 4.55
N ASP A 431 -14.61 -18.85 3.52
CA ASP A 431 -14.52 -19.54 2.24
C ASP A 431 -13.14 -19.33 1.59
N PRO A 432 -12.61 -20.35 0.89
CA PRO A 432 -11.36 -20.20 0.15
C PRO A 432 -11.48 -19.13 -0.93
N ILE A 433 -10.34 -18.58 -1.36
CA ILE A 433 -10.27 -17.66 -2.49
C ILE A 433 -10.91 -18.34 -3.71
N PRO A 434 -11.92 -17.72 -4.36
CA PRO A 434 -12.54 -18.30 -5.54
C PRO A 434 -11.52 -18.57 -6.65
N THR A 435 -11.56 -19.76 -7.26
CA THR A 435 -10.59 -20.19 -8.29
C THR A 435 -10.52 -19.22 -9.46
N LEU A 436 -11.67 -18.73 -9.94
CA LEU A 436 -11.73 -17.74 -11.02
C LEU A 436 -10.97 -16.45 -10.69
N VAL A 437 -11.07 -15.96 -9.44
CA VAL A 437 -10.37 -14.75 -9.00
C VAL A 437 -8.87 -14.98 -8.94
N ALA A 438 -8.44 -16.12 -8.35
CA ALA A 438 -7.03 -16.48 -8.26
C ALA A 438 -6.39 -16.68 -9.63
N ASP A 439 -7.07 -17.38 -10.55
CA ASP A 439 -6.59 -17.65 -11.90
C ASP A 439 -6.53 -16.36 -12.73
N THR A 440 -7.55 -15.51 -12.66
CA THR A 440 -7.56 -14.21 -13.35
C THR A 440 -6.41 -13.33 -12.88
N TYR A 441 -6.17 -13.25 -11.56
CA TYR A 441 -5.03 -12.52 -11.00
C TYR A 441 -3.70 -13.07 -11.51
N ALA A 442 -3.53 -14.39 -11.47
CA ALA A 442 -2.31 -15.04 -11.91
C ALA A 442 -2.03 -14.83 -13.40
N ASP A 443 -3.04 -14.98 -14.25
CA ASP A 443 -2.91 -14.80 -15.70
C ASP A 443 -2.62 -13.36 -16.09
N ARG A 444 -3.29 -12.38 -15.48
CA ARG A 444 -3.06 -10.96 -15.74
C ARG A 444 -1.67 -10.54 -15.32
N LEU A 445 -1.22 -10.94 -14.12
CA LEU A 445 0.11 -10.62 -13.64
C LEU A 445 1.21 -11.31 -14.46
N ARG A 446 1.02 -12.59 -14.82
CA ARG A 446 1.94 -13.31 -15.71
C ARG A 446 2.03 -12.65 -17.07
N THR A 447 0.91 -12.22 -17.64
CA THR A 447 0.88 -11.50 -18.92
C THR A 447 1.68 -10.21 -18.86
N LEU A 448 1.57 -9.45 -17.76
CA LEU A 448 2.37 -8.24 -17.55
C LEU A 448 3.86 -8.55 -17.49
N VAL A 449 4.26 -9.50 -16.65
CA VAL A 449 5.68 -9.87 -16.48
C VAL A 449 6.28 -10.35 -17.80
N LEU A 450 5.63 -11.32 -18.47
CA LEU A 450 6.16 -11.91 -19.69
C LEU A 450 6.10 -10.96 -20.89
N GLY A 451 5.04 -10.15 -21.00
CA GLY A 451 4.91 -9.16 -22.08
C GLY A 451 5.92 -8.03 -21.96
N LEU A 452 6.14 -7.52 -20.73
CA LEU A 452 7.19 -6.52 -20.49
C LEU A 452 8.60 -7.10 -20.59
N ALA A 453 8.78 -8.40 -20.35
CA ALA A 453 10.07 -9.08 -20.42
C ALA A 453 10.74 -8.98 -21.81
N ASP A 454 9.93 -8.90 -22.87
CA ASP A 454 10.40 -8.88 -24.27
C ASP A 454 10.84 -7.48 -24.73
N HIS A 455 10.48 -6.43 -24.00
CA HIS A 455 10.89 -5.06 -24.33
C HIS A 455 12.31 -4.77 -23.85
N ARG A 456 13.17 -4.30 -24.77
CA ARG A 456 14.54 -3.85 -24.47
C ARG A 456 14.53 -2.53 -23.71
N ASP A 457 13.84 -1.54 -24.27
CA ASP A 457 13.69 -0.21 -23.69
C ASP A 457 12.46 -0.10 -22.79
N PRO A 458 12.47 0.77 -21.77
CA PRO A 458 11.29 1.04 -20.97
C PRO A 458 10.14 1.60 -21.81
N LEU A 459 8.95 1.07 -21.60
CA LEU A 459 7.71 1.56 -22.17
C LEU A 459 7.39 2.95 -21.58
N VAL A 460 7.40 3.98 -22.43
CA VAL A 460 7.09 5.35 -21.99
C VAL A 460 5.59 5.58 -22.06
N LEU A 461 4.97 5.76 -20.90
CA LEU A 461 3.54 6.03 -20.74
C LEU A 461 3.31 7.55 -20.71
N ALA A 462 2.83 8.09 -21.82
CA ALA A 462 2.40 9.48 -21.86
C ALA A 462 1.08 9.67 -21.10
N ILE A 463 0.81 10.88 -20.62
CA ILE A 463 -0.47 11.24 -20.00
C ILE A 463 -1.32 12.10 -20.94
N THR A 464 -2.64 12.01 -20.81
CA THR A 464 -3.57 12.90 -21.52
C THR A 464 -3.49 14.34 -21.00
N PRO A 465 -3.93 15.35 -21.78
CA PRO A 465 -4.01 16.72 -21.29
C PRO A 465 -4.89 16.87 -20.04
N GLN A 466 -6.02 16.15 -19.96
CA GLN A 466 -6.85 16.17 -18.74
C GLN A 466 -6.14 15.56 -17.54
N ALA A 467 -5.39 14.47 -17.74
CA ALA A 467 -4.57 13.87 -16.69
C ALA A 467 -3.47 14.82 -16.20
N ASN A 468 -2.83 15.57 -17.11
CA ASN A 468 -1.86 16.60 -16.74
C ASN A 468 -2.50 17.70 -15.88
N GLU A 469 -3.73 18.14 -16.18
CA GLU A 469 -4.45 19.10 -15.32
C GLU A 469 -4.72 18.53 -13.92
N ARG A 470 -5.08 17.24 -13.80
CA ARG A 470 -5.22 16.60 -12.48
C ARG A 470 -3.91 16.53 -11.73
N MET A 471 -2.81 16.27 -12.42
CA MET A 471 -1.49 16.28 -11.80
C MET A 471 -1.15 17.68 -11.26
N LEU A 472 -1.46 18.74 -12.01
CA LEU A 472 -1.29 20.13 -11.55
C LEU A 472 -2.22 20.47 -10.38
N ASP A 473 -3.46 19.96 -10.35
CA ASP A 473 -4.36 20.12 -9.21
C ASP A 473 -3.76 19.49 -7.94
N ILE A 474 -3.14 18.30 -8.07
CA ILE A 474 -2.46 17.63 -6.96
C ILE A 474 -1.28 18.46 -6.47
N GLU A 475 -0.41 18.95 -7.36
CA GLU A 475 0.70 19.82 -6.98
C GLU A 475 0.22 21.11 -6.29
N ARG A 476 -0.86 21.72 -6.79
CA ARG A 476 -1.48 22.91 -6.21
C ARG A 476 -2.10 22.67 -4.82
N ASP A 477 -2.61 21.47 -4.54
CA ASP A 477 -3.07 21.09 -3.19
C ASP A 477 -1.89 20.82 -2.24
N VAL A 478 -0.84 20.16 -2.73
CA VAL A 478 0.27 19.69 -1.92
C VAL A 478 1.18 20.83 -1.49
N GLU A 479 1.53 21.74 -2.40
CA GLU A 479 2.55 22.77 -2.15
C GLU A 479 2.25 23.66 -0.93
N PRO A 480 1.03 24.21 -0.73
CA PRO A 480 0.69 24.98 0.46
C PRO A 480 0.75 24.16 1.76
N ARG A 481 0.56 22.84 1.68
CA ARG A 481 0.61 21.94 2.85
C ARG A 481 2.03 21.71 3.33
N LEU A 482 3.02 21.82 2.44
CA LEU A 482 4.45 21.70 2.76
C LEU A 482 5.03 22.95 3.43
N ALA A 483 4.35 24.09 3.34
CA ALA A 483 4.80 25.33 3.96
C ALA A 483 5.03 25.16 5.48
N PRO A 484 5.87 26.00 6.13
CA PRO A 484 6.16 25.86 7.58
C PRO A 484 4.91 25.87 8.49
N SER A 485 3.84 26.53 8.07
CA SER A 485 2.53 26.57 8.75
C SER A 485 1.50 25.57 8.19
N GLY A 486 1.86 24.81 7.15
CA GLY A 486 1.00 23.87 6.46
C GLY A 486 0.82 22.54 7.20
N THR A 487 -0.20 21.77 6.80
CA THR A 487 -0.55 20.51 7.47
C THR A 487 0.54 19.43 7.38
N TRP A 488 1.43 19.51 6.39
CA TRP A 488 2.51 18.56 6.13
C TRP A 488 3.90 19.13 6.49
N ALA A 489 3.97 20.25 7.20
CA ALA A 489 5.23 20.88 7.63
C ALA A 489 6.18 19.94 8.39
N HIS A 490 5.65 18.91 9.04
CA HIS A 490 6.40 17.92 9.83
C HIS A 490 6.84 16.68 9.03
N ILE A 491 6.42 16.56 7.76
CA ILE A 491 6.72 15.45 6.83
C ILE A 491 7.04 15.99 5.42
N VAL A 492 7.68 17.15 5.34
CA VAL A 492 7.98 17.82 4.06
C VAL A 492 8.82 16.94 3.14
N ASP A 493 9.74 16.17 3.70
CA ASP A 493 10.57 15.21 2.97
C ASP A 493 9.72 14.20 2.20
N TRP A 494 8.75 13.57 2.87
CA TRP A 494 7.78 12.66 2.24
C TRP A 494 6.83 13.39 1.29
N GLY A 495 6.25 14.51 1.74
CA GLY A 495 5.26 15.26 0.97
C GLY A 495 5.80 15.79 -0.36
N SER A 496 7.07 16.17 -0.40
CA SER A 496 7.76 16.56 -1.64
C SER A 496 7.94 15.43 -2.67
N LYS A 497 7.74 14.17 -2.26
CA LYS A 497 7.79 12.98 -3.13
C LYS A 497 6.42 12.40 -3.46
N TYR A 498 5.36 12.96 -2.88
CA TYR A 498 4.00 12.47 -3.04
C TYR A 498 3.53 12.49 -4.50
N ALA A 499 3.73 13.61 -5.21
CA ALA A 499 3.32 13.74 -6.60
C ALA A 499 3.99 12.66 -7.49
N GLY A 500 5.31 12.48 -7.35
CA GLY A 500 6.03 11.39 -8.03
C GLY A 500 5.49 10.01 -7.67
N ALA A 501 5.15 9.75 -6.41
CA ALA A 501 4.53 8.48 -6.01
C ALA A 501 3.17 8.25 -6.67
N VAL A 502 2.32 9.28 -6.78
CA VAL A 502 1.03 9.19 -7.49
C VAL A 502 1.24 8.85 -8.96
N ALA A 503 2.19 9.51 -9.64
CA ALA A 503 2.50 9.23 -11.04
C ALA A 503 2.93 7.77 -11.24
N ARG A 504 3.78 7.24 -10.35
CA ARG A 504 4.23 5.84 -10.38
C ARG A 504 3.08 4.87 -10.15
N ILE A 505 2.18 5.15 -9.21
CA ILE A 505 0.97 4.34 -9.00
C ILE A 505 0.11 4.37 -10.27
N ALA A 506 -0.12 5.54 -10.88
CA ALA A 506 -0.91 5.69 -12.10
C ALA A 506 -0.36 4.84 -13.25
N ALA A 507 0.96 4.82 -13.44
CA ALA A 507 1.63 3.95 -14.40
C ALA A 507 1.27 2.46 -14.18
N LEU A 508 1.32 2.01 -12.92
CA LEU A 508 1.00 0.62 -12.55
C LEU A 508 -0.47 0.29 -12.78
N LEU A 509 -1.39 1.17 -12.39
CA LEU A 509 -2.82 0.96 -12.59
C LEU A 509 -3.17 0.94 -14.08
N HIS A 510 -2.57 1.84 -14.88
CA HIS A 510 -2.77 1.88 -16.32
C HIS A 510 -2.34 0.56 -16.97
N LEU A 511 -1.13 0.07 -16.66
CA LEU A 511 -0.64 -1.21 -17.18
C LEU A 511 -1.51 -2.38 -16.71
N ALA A 512 -1.93 -2.38 -15.45
CA ALA A 512 -2.82 -3.41 -14.91
C ALA A 512 -4.20 -3.46 -15.61
N ALA A 513 -4.73 -2.31 -16.02
CA ALA A 513 -6.00 -2.22 -16.74
C ALA A 513 -5.86 -2.55 -18.23
N HIS A 514 -4.76 -2.14 -18.88
CA HIS A 514 -4.64 -2.16 -20.34
C HIS A 514 -3.68 -3.23 -20.88
N GLY A 515 -2.83 -3.82 -20.03
CA GLY A 515 -1.77 -4.74 -20.41
C GLY A 515 -0.55 -4.03 -21.03
N PRO A 516 0.52 -4.79 -21.34
CA PRO A 516 1.77 -4.24 -21.88
C PRO A 516 1.69 -4.07 -23.41
N ARG A 517 0.83 -3.15 -23.89
CA ARG A 517 0.67 -2.86 -25.32
C ARG A 517 1.74 -1.89 -25.84
N HIS A 518 2.07 -2.00 -27.12
CA HIS A 518 2.98 -1.08 -27.80
C HIS A 518 2.37 -0.55 -29.14
N PRO A 519 2.23 0.78 -29.34
CA PRO A 519 2.48 1.82 -28.34
C PRO A 519 1.45 1.73 -27.18
N PRO A 520 1.82 2.17 -25.98
CA PRO A 520 0.88 2.23 -24.87
C PRO A 520 -0.16 3.33 -25.13
N GLY A 521 -1.40 3.10 -24.70
CA GLY A 521 -2.38 4.19 -24.65
C GLY A 521 -1.95 5.25 -23.64
N PRO A 522 -2.43 6.50 -23.75
CA PRO A 522 -2.11 7.52 -22.76
C PRO A 522 -2.87 7.25 -21.45
N ILE A 523 -2.27 7.65 -20.32
CA ILE A 523 -2.91 7.60 -19.01
C ILE A 523 -3.96 8.70 -18.91
N ASP A 524 -5.19 8.32 -18.56
CA ASP A 524 -6.32 9.23 -18.43
C ASP A 524 -6.44 9.84 -17.02
N ALA A 525 -7.30 10.85 -16.89
CA ALA A 525 -7.54 11.54 -15.63
C ALA A 525 -8.11 10.62 -14.55
N ALA A 526 -8.96 9.65 -14.93
CA ALA A 526 -9.58 8.72 -13.99
C ALA A 526 -8.55 7.79 -13.33
N THR A 527 -7.59 7.28 -14.10
CA THR A 527 -6.48 6.47 -13.58
C THR A 527 -5.62 7.28 -12.60
N LEU A 528 -5.42 8.57 -12.88
CA LEU A 528 -4.65 9.48 -12.02
C LEU A 528 -5.40 9.80 -10.72
N ASP A 529 -6.71 9.98 -10.76
CA ASP A 529 -7.56 10.17 -9.57
C ASP A 529 -7.57 8.90 -8.68
N GLN A 530 -7.63 7.71 -9.28
CA GLN A 530 -7.47 6.42 -8.57
C GLN A 530 -6.09 6.30 -7.91
N ALA A 531 -5.04 6.66 -8.63
CA ALA A 531 -3.68 6.66 -8.10
C ALA A 531 -3.48 7.65 -6.96
N ALA A 532 -4.07 8.85 -7.06
CA ALA A 532 -4.06 9.86 -5.99
C ALA A 532 -4.77 9.34 -4.74
N THR A 533 -5.90 8.65 -4.91
CA THR A 533 -6.65 8.01 -3.82
C THR A 533 -5.80 6.98 -3.06
N LEU A 534 -5.10 6.11 -3.79
CA LEU A 534 -4.18 5.11 -3.21
C LEU A 534 -2.96 5.78 -2.57
N GLY A 535 -2.39 6.81 -3.20
CA GLY A 535 -1.26 7.55 -2.64
C GLY A 535 -1.62 8.26 -1.34
N ALA A 536 -2.82 8.85 -1.27
CA ALA A 536 -3.30 9.62 -0.12
C ALA A 536 -3.64 8.76 1.10
N TYR A 537 -3.74 7.44 0.93
CA TYR A 537 -3.88 6.51 2.04
C TYR A 537 -2.64 6.54 2.97
N SER A 538 -1.43 6.54 2.40
CA SER A 538 -0.17 6.52 3.16
C SER A 538 0.08 7.70 4.12
N PRO A 539 -0.18 8.98 3.78
CA PRO A 539 0.11 10.13 4.65
C PRO A 539 -0.86 10.30 5.82
N THR A 540 -2.02 9.63 5.81
CA THR A 540 -3.04 9.83 6.86
C THR A 540 -2.85 8.95 8.09
N THR A 541 -1.81 8.10 8.09
CA THR A 541 -1.49 7.26 9.24
C THR A 541 -0.27 7.83 9.96
N PRO A 542 -0.44 8.54 11.09
CA PRO A 542 0.68 9.23 11.72
C PRO A 542 1.76 8.23 12.17
N PRO A 543 3.05 8.48 11.88
CA PRO A 543 4.12 7.75 12.56
C PRO A 543 4.05 8.02 14.08
N PRO A 544 4.51 7.10 14.93
CA PRO A 544 4.50 7.32 16.37
C PRO A 544 5.25 8.62 16.71
N PRO A 545 4.69 9.49 17.57
CA PRO A 545 5.43 10.67 18.02
C PRO A 545 6.68 10.20 18.77
N SER A 546 7.83 10.64 18.28
CA SER A 546 9.10 10.56 18.99
C SER A 546 9.05 11.56 20.14
N THR A 547 8.71 11.11 21.34
CA THR A 547 8.74 11.97 22.52
C THR A 547 10.18 12.10 23.01
N THR A 548 10.70 13.32 22.89
CA THR A 548 11.75 13.91 23.72
C THR A 548 11.64 13.45 25.17
N TRP A 549 12.64 12.73 25.66
CA TRP A 549 12.91 12.58 27.08
C TRP A 549 14.07 13.50 27.45
N ALA A 550 13.79 14.55 28.20
CA ALA A 550 14.81 15.24 28.98
C ALA A 550 15.27 14.29 30.10
N PRO A 551 16.58 14.22 30.41
CA PRO A 551 17.07 13.33 31.46
C PRO A 551 16.61 13.87 32.83
N THR A 552 15.98 13.01 33.61
CA THR A 552 15.81 13.20 35.06
C THR A 552 17.17 13.42 35.69
N ARG A 553 17.51 14.67 36.00
CA ARG A 553 18.56 14.98 36.95
C ARG A 553 18.00 14.73 38.34
N SER A 554 18.53 13.72 39.00
CA SER A 554 18.57 13.65 40.46
C SER A 554 19.30 14.89 40.97
N SER A 555 18.57 15.85 41.50
CA SER A 555 19.14 16.93 42.32
C SER A 555 18.59 16.81 43.72
N THR A 556 19.44 16.24 44.57
CA THR A 556 19.48 16.41 46.02
C THR A 556 19.09 17.83 46.43
N THR A 557 18.11 17.94 47.32
CA THR A 557 17.73 19.17 48.01
C THR A 557 18.89 19.68 48.85
N PRO A 558 19.10 21.02 48.90
CA PRO A 558 19.32 21.67 50.18
C PRO A 558 18.19 22.66 50.43
N GLY A 559 17.64 22.62 51.65
CA GLY A 559 16.54 23.48 52.05
C GLY A 559 16.96 24.93 52.27
N THR A 560 15.99 25.83 52.13
CA THR A 560 15.90 27.09 52.90
C THR A 560 14.49 27.69 52.74
N SER A 561 13.80 27.79 53.89
CA SER A 561 12.90 28.88 54.33
C SER A 561 11.89 29.53 53.37
N SER A 562 10.61 29.31 53.63
CA SER A 562 9.53 30.28 53.38
C SER A 562 9.49 31.38 54.46
N PRO A 563 8.90 32.53 54.15
CA PRO A 563 7.86 33.05 55.05
C PRO A 563 6.62 33.61 54.32
N GLY A 564 5.46 33.51 54.99
CA GLY A 564 4.54 34.65 55.14
C GLY A 564 3.30 34.77 54.24
N SER A 565 2.21 34.10 54.63
CA SER A 565 0.81 34.57 54.80
C SER A 565 0.23 35.74 53.95
N ASN A 566 -0.98 35.54 53.38
CA ASN A 566 -2.25 36.15 53.87
C ASN A 566 -3.50 35.80 53.02
N ALA A 567 -4.45 35.07 53.63
CA ALA A 567 -5.94 35.14 53.72
C ALA A 567 -6.85 35.65 52.54
N PRO A 568 -8.21 35.48 52.53
CA PRO A 568 -9.13 34.80 53.48
C PRO A 568 -10.20 33.83 52.84
N PRO A 569 -11.13 33.23 53.64
CA PRO A 569 -12.07 32.17 53.22
C PRO A 569 -13.58 32.54 53.27
N ALA A 570 -14.44 31.74 52.61
CA ALA A 570 -15.90 31.59 52.82
C ALA A 570 -16.40 30.42 51.92
N THR A 571 -17.41 29.57 52.16
CA THR A 571 -18.30 29.16 53.27
C THR A 571 -18.99 27.85 52.79
N ALA A 572 -19.30 26.92 53.70
CA ALA A 572 -20.01 25.64 53.47
C ALA A 572 -21.51 25.84 53.13
N SER A 573 -22.38 24.92 52.66
CA SER A 573 -22.52 23.44 52.65
C SER A 573 -23.83 23.10 51.82
N PRO A 574 -24.47 21.90 51.84
CA PRO A 574 -24.11 20.62 51.18
C PRO A 574 -25.28 19.95 50.38
N ASN A 575 -24.99 18.91 49.58
CA ASN A 575 -25.53 17.54 49.73
C ASN A 575 -25.30 16.66 48.49
N ALA A 576 -24.81 15.45 48.75
CA ALA A 576 -24.68 14.33 47.82
C ALA A 576 -25.31 13.10 48.47
N THR A 577 -25.91 12.19 47.68
CA THR A 577 -26.13 10.81 48.13
C THR A 577 -26.17 9.84 46.95
N CYS A 578 -25.44 8.73 47.13
CA CYS A 578 -25.16 7.64 46.20
C CYS A 578 -26.27 6.59 46.06
N SER A 579 -26.19 5.82 44.96
CA SER A 579 -26.83 4.52 44.67
C SER A 579 -26.57 3.43 45.73
N PRO A 580 -27.31 2.29 45.71
CA PRO A 580 -26.71 1.02 45.26
C PRO A 580 -27.75 0.02 44.60
N PRO A 581 -27.60 -1.33 44.54
CA PRO A 581 -27.28 -2.08 43.30
C PRO A 581 -28.23 -3.26 42.93
N CYS A 582 -27.99 -3.93 41.80
CA CYS A 582 -28.61 -5.21 41.39
C CYS A 582 -28.24 -6.42 42.29
N PRO A 583 -29.05 -7.49 42.25
CA PRO A 583 -28.50 -8.82 41.94
C PRO A 583 -29.35 -9.67 40.98
N GLU A 584 -28.69 -10.61 40.29
CA GLU A 584 -29.24 -11.66 39.42
C GLU A 584 -29.76 -12.90 40.19
N ALA A 585 -30.70 -13.62 39.56
CA ALA A 585 -30.71 -15.08 39.28
C ALA A 585 -32.09 -15.77 39.51
N GLY A 586 -32.53 -16.60 38.55
CA GLY A 586 -33.46 -17.72 38.84
C GLY A 586 -34.56 -18.03 37.81
N SER A 587 -34.35 -19.10 37.04
CA SER A 587 -35.28 -19.96 36.28
C SER A 587 -36.81 -19.82 36.42
N ALA A 588 -37.54 -19.92 35.29
CA ALA A 588 -38.53 -20.99 35.00
C ALA A 588 -39.30 -20.71 33.68
N ARG A 589 -39.71 -21.79 32.99
CA ARG A 589 -40.45 -21.86 31.72
C ARG A 589 -41.89 -22.38 32.01
N PRO A 590 -42.79 -22.56 31.02
CA PRO A 590 -43.81 -21.66 30.47
C PRO A 590 -45.28 -22.08 30.80
N PRO A 591 -46.31 -21.48 30.17
CA PRO A 591 -47.28 -22.28 29.37
C PRO A 591 -47.65 -21.59 28.03
N THR A 592 -47.53 -22.23 26.87
CA THR A 592 -48.49 -23.10 26.12
C THR A 592 -49.81 -22.48 25.63
N SER A 593 -49.91 -22.50 24.28
CA SER A 593 -51.11 -22.68 23.43
C SER A 593 -52.02 -21.45 23.25
N THR A 594 -52.52 -21.09 22.07
CA THR A 594 -53.13 -21.95 21.03
C THR A 594 -53.24 -21.23 19.67
N ARG A 595 -52.84 -21.94 18.60
CA ARG A 595 -53.56 -22.19 17.33
C ARG A 595 -54.27 -21.05 16.58
N SER A 596 -53.84 -20.82 15.33
CA SER A 596 -54.51 -21.22 14.06
C SER A 596 -53.74 -20.57 12.89
N SER A 597 -53.08 -21.31 12.00
CA SER A 597 -53.60 -21.85 10.72
C SER A 597 -54.43 -20.81 9.95
N THR A 598 -54.16 -20.45 8.70
CA THR A 598 -54.05 -21.37 7.55
C THR A 598 -53.48 -20.65 6.31
N SER A 599 -52.73 -21.45 5.56
CA SER A 599 -52.19 -21.40 4.20
C SER A 599 -52.90 -20.68 3.03
N TRP A 600 -52.05 -20.18 2.13
CA TRP A 600 -51.96 -20.46 0.67
C TRP A 600 -53.00 -19.95 -0.35
N SER A 601 -52.41 -19.53 -1.49
CA SER A 601 -52.92 -19.57 -2.88
C SER A 601 -53.93 -18.48 -3.28
N ALA A 602 -54.05 -18.02 -4.54
CA ALA A 602 -53.26 -18.04 -5.77
C ALA A 602 -54.09 -17.26 -6.84
N THR A 603 -53.44 -16.73 -7.88
CA THR A 603 -53.95 -16.53 -9.27
C THR A 603 -55.10 -15.54 -9.57
N ALA A 604 -54.85 -14.60 -10.51
CA ALA A 604 -55.65 -14.38 -11.75
C ALA A 604 -55.04 -13.19 -12.57
N THR A 605 -54.37 -13.38 -13.72
CA THR A 605 -54.83 -13.40 -15.13
C THR A 605 -55.51 -12.14 -15.73
N CYS A 606 -54.90 -11.67 -16.84
CA CYS A 606 -55.46 -11.15 -18.11
C CYS A 606 -55.95 -9.69 -18.33
N THR A 607 -55.11 -8.90 -19.02
CA THR A 607 -55.28 -8.18 -20.33
C THR A 607 -56.36 -7.06 -20.51
N PRO A 608 -56.34 -6.25 -21.62
CA PRO A 608 -55.86 -4.86 -21.72
C PRO A 608 -56.97 -3.81 -22.07
N PRO A 609 -56.61 -2.56 -22.46
CA PRO A 609 -57.00 -2.16 -23.82
C PRO A 609 -55.94 -1.36 -24.61
N ARG A 610 -56.09 -1.46 -25.94
CA ARG A 610 -55.43 -0.69 -27.01
C ARG A 610 -56.09 0.69 -27.17
N HIS A 611 -55.33 1.73 -27.54
CA HIS A 611 -55.41 2.42 -28.84
C HIS A 611 -54.51 3.69 -28.92
N ARG A 612 -53.69 3.75 -29.98
CA ARG A 612 -53.30 4.88 -30.88
C ARG A 612 -52.93 6.24 -30.23
N ASN A 613 -51.79 6.87 -30.52
CA ASN A 613 -51.28 7.26 -31.84
C ASN A 613 -49.75 7.42 -31.84
N ALA A 614 -49.17 7.21 -33.02
CA ALA A 614 -47.77 7.41 -33.35
C ALA A 614 -47.49 8.86 -33.77
N GLU A 615 -46.34 9.40 -33.36
CA GLU A 615 -45.63 10.46 -34.08
C GLU A 615 -44.11 10.26 -33.89
N ALA A 616 -43.39 10.25 -35.01
CA ALA A 616 -41.97 9.93 -35.12
C ALA A 616 -41.08 11.17 -34.84
N PRO A 617 -39.82 11.01 -34.40
CA PRO A 617 -38.88 12.13 -34.30
C PRO A 617 -38.11 12.37 -35.60
N ALA A 618 -37.90 13.65 -35.88
CA ALA A 618 -37.29 14.22 -37.07
C ALA A 618 -35.77 14.00 -37.18
N ALA A 619 -35.29 13.96 -38.42
CA ALA A 619 -33.90 13.86 -38.85
C ALA A 619 -33.10 15.17 -38.69
N PRO A 620 -31.75 15.12 -38.64
CA PRO A 620 -30.89 16.30 -38.75
C PRO A 620 -30.45 16.57 -40.22
N PRO A 621 -30.01 17.80 -40.56
CA PRO A 621 -29.85 18.24 -41.94
C PRO A 621 -28.50 17.88 -42.58
N ARG A 622 -28.53 17.79 -43.91
CA ARG A 622 -27.44 17.48 -44.85
C ARG A 622 -26.49 18.65 -45.09
N ARG A 623 -25.22 18.33 -45.38
CA ARG A 623 -24.20 19.17 -46.04
C ARG A 623 -24.38 19.22 -47.57
N PRO A 624 -23.87 20.25 -48.27
CA PRO A 624 -23.40 20.18 -49.67
C PRO A 624 -21.85 20.06 -49.70
N GLY A 625 -21.12 19.53 -50.69
CA GLY A 625 -21.34 18.93 -52.01
C GLY A 625 -19.98 18.93 -52.78
N SER A 626 -19.77 17.96 -53.68
CA SER A 626 -18.69 17.80 -54.71
C SER A 626 -17.25 17.46 -54.21
N SER A 627 -16.44 16.57 -54.82
CA SER A 627 -16.36 15.99 -56.17
C SER A 627 -15.48 14.71 -56.21
N THR A 628 -15.87 13.71 -57.00
CA THR A 628 -15.08 12.55 -57.51
C THR A 628 -14.09 12.99 -58.63
N PRO A 629 -13.07 12.20 -59.10
CA PRO A 629 -13.23 10.80 -59.56
C PRO A 629 -12.03 9.80 -59.52
N THR A 630 -12.39 8.53 -59.79
CA THR A 630 -11.65 7.45 -60.51
C THR A 630 -10.82 6.40 -59.74
N SER A 631 -11.29 5.13 -59.76
CA SER A 631 -10.53 3.86 -59.55
C SER A 631 -10.04 3.29 -60.90
N PRO A 632 -9.16 2.25 -60.95
CA PRO A 632 -9.65 0.85 -60.91
C PRO A 632 -8.71 -0.21 -60.24
N ASP A 633 -9.30 -1.26 -59.65
CA ASP A 633 -8.68 -2.56 -59.33
C ASP A 633 -8.50 -3.45 -60.59
N PRO A 634 -7.69 -4.54 -60.57
CA PRO A 634 -8.24 -5.93 -60.44
C PRO A 634 -7.22 -6.99 -59.87
N PRO A 635 -7.48 -8.33 -59.85
CA PRO A 635 -8.64 -9.13 -59.44
C PRO A 635 -8.28 -10.36 -58.52
N PRO A 636 -9.25 -11.15 -58.03
CA PRO A 636 -9.04 -12.49 -57.47
C PRO A 636 -9.46 -13.64 -58.41
N ARG A 637 -8.91 -14.85 -58.23
CA ARG A 637 -9.39 -16.10 -58.87
C ARG A 637 -9.46 -17.28 -57.89
N SER A 638 -10.62 -17.93 -57.84
CA SER A 638 -10.91 -19.30 -57.35
C SER A 638 -10.95 -20.28 -58.57
N PRO A 639 -11.46 -21.56 -58.59
CA PRO A 639 -12.17 -22.39 -57.57
C PRO A 639 -11.92 -23.96 -57.62
N ARG A 640 -12.77 -24.72 -56.85
CA ARG A 640 -13.18 -26.17 -56.90
C ARG A 640 -12.45 -27.12 -55.90
N SER A 641 -13.01 -27.73 -54.84
CA SER A 641 -14.24 -28.56 -54.55
C SER A 641 -14.15 -30.04 -55.04
N PRO A 642 -14.89 -31.03 -54.49
CA PRO A 642 -14.94 -31.67 -53.14
C PRO A 642 -14.95 -33.25 -53.29
N PRO A 643 -15.74 -34.12 -52.58
CA PRO A 643 -16.06 -34.38 -51.16
C PRO A 643 -15.81 -35.85 -50.70
N ALA A 644 -16.00 -36.20 -49.41
CA ALA A 644 -16.76 -37.41 -48.95
C ALA A 644 -16.73 -37.60 -47.41
N ALA A 645 -17.91 -37.77 -46.80
CA ALA A 645 -18.18 -38.46 -45.52
C ALA A 645 -18.65 -39.91 -45.84
N PRO A 646 -19.17 -40.80 -44.94
CA PRO A 646 -19.43 -40.74 -43.48
C PRO A 646 -19.12 -42.09 -42.72
N HIS A 647 -19.74 -42.30 -41.54
CA HIS A 647 -19.91 -43.54 -40.72
C HIS A 647 -18.81 -43.87 -39.70
N ASP A 648 -19.03 -44.60 -38.60
CA ASP A 648 -20.12 -44.84 -37.63
C ASP A 648 -19.50 -45.84 -36.63
N HIS A 649 -19.94 -45.80 -35.36
CA HIS A 649 -19.94 -46.89 -34.37
C HIS A 649 -18.71 -47.79 -34.08
N ALA A 650 -18.38 -47.79 -32.77
CA ALA A 650 -18.21 -48.95 -31.89
C ALA A 650 -16.98 -49.88 -32.01
N ALA A 651 -16.17 -49.82 -30.95
CA ALA A 651 -15.75 -50.93 -30.08
C ALA A 651 -14.94 -52.13 -30.63
N GLN A 652 -13.84 -52.39 -29.88
CA GLN A 652 -13.16 -53.65 -29.56
C GLN A 652 -11.83 -54.02 -30.25
N SER A 653 -10.79 -54.00 -29.39
CA SER A 653 -9.77 -55.04 -29.17
C SER A 653 -8.56 -55.15 -30.11
N ALA A 654 -7.37 -54.77 -29.60
CA ALA A 654 -6.26 -55.71 -29.29
C ALA A 654 -5.01 -54.95 -28.77
N GLU A 655 -4.43 -55.46 -27.69
CA GLU A 655 -3.17 -55.07 -27.02
C GLU A 655 -1.92 -55.10 -27.93
N PRO A 656 -0.81 -54.46 -27.51
CA PRO A 656 0.22 -55.25 -26.83
C PRO A 656 0.76 -54.63 -25.52
N GLN A 657 1.23 -55.56 -24.69
CA GLN A 657 1.74 -55.49 -23.32
C GLN A 657 3.06 -54.72 -23.18
N ASN A 658 3.24 -53.96 -22.08
CA ASN A 658 4.32 -54.16 -21.08
C ASN A 658 4.24 -53.12 -19.92
N PRO A 659 4.83 -53.38 -18.73
CA PRO A 659 4.11 -53.28 -17.47
C PRO A 659 4.96 -52.55 -16.41
N ALA A 660 4.76 -51.25 -16.23
CA ALA A 660 5.37 -50.56 -15.09
C ALA A 660 4.64 -49.26 -14.81
N GLN A 661 3.57 -49.32 -13.99
CA GLN A 661 3.14 -48.28 -13.05
C GLN A 661 1.70 -48.56 -12.59
N ALA A 662 1.56 -49.20 -11.42
CA ALA A 662 0.32 -49.20 -10.66
C ALA A 662 0.60 -49.35 -9.16
N ALA A 663 -0.28 -48.74 -8.36
CA ALA A 663 -0.32 -48.57 -6.90
C ALA A 663 0.53 -47.39 -6.41
N ILE A 664 -0.06 -46.28 -5.97
CA ILE A 664 -0.87 -46.19 -4.75
C ILE A 664 -1.92 -45.06 -4.86
N ALA A 665 -3.21 -45.39 -4.68
CA ALA A 665 -4.23 -44.52 -4.09
C ALA A 665 -5.52 -45.30 -3.77
N ARG A 666 -5.81 -45.55 -2.48
CA ARG A 666 -7.15 -45.71 -1.87
C ARG A 666 -7.02 -46.13 -0.40
N ILE A 667 -7.77 -45.69 0.62
CA ILE A 667 -8.64 -44.56 0.99
C ILE A 667 -9.17 -44.90 2.43
N ALA A 668 -9.43 -43.87 3.25
CA ALA A 668 -10.48 -43.75 4.31
C ALA A 668 -10.31 -44.21 5.79
N ARG A 669 -10.49 -43.19 6.68
CA ARG A 669 -11.46 -42.99 7.81
C ARG A 669 -11.18 -43.49 9.27
N ILE A 670 -10.72 -42.56 10.14
CA ILE A 670 -11.32 -41.90 11.37
C ILE A 670 -12.13 -42.79 12.39
N PRO A 671 -12.02 -42.72 13.77
CA PRO A 671 -12.28 -41.53 14.64
C PRO A 671 -11.47 -41.32 15.98
N ARG A 672 -11.86 -40.24 16.70
CA ARG A 672 -11.28 -39.44 17.83
C ARG A 672 -11.26 -40.08 19.24
N THR A 673 -10.31 -39.64 20.11
CA THR A 673 -10.48 -39.22 21.55
C THR A 673 -9.15 -38.71 22.20
N HIS A 674 -9.23 -37.73 23.12
CA HIS A 674 -8.17 -37.09 23.97
C HIS A 674 -8.06 -37.76 25.39
N PRO A 675 -7.23 -37.32 26.38
CA PRO A 675 -5.87 -36.73 26.46
C PRO A 675 -4.94 -37.29 27.61
N ARG A 676 -3.70 -36.73 27.75
CA ARG A 676 -2.69 -36.87 28.88
C ARG A 676 -2.03 -38.26 28.97
N THR A 677 -0.71 -38.48 29.12
CA THR A 677 0.34 -37.99 30.05
C THR A 677 1.75 -38.35 29.49
N ALA A 678 2.83 -37.64 29.86
CA ALA A 678 4.24 -38.02 29.63
C ALA A 678 4.71 -39.12 30.65
N PRO A 679 5.97 -39.62 30.72
CA PRO A 679 7.20 -39.34 29.93
C PRO A 679 8.13 -40.58 29.66
N LEU A 680 9.35 -40.28 29.18
CA LEU A 680 10.65 -41.00 29.33
C LEU A 680 11.11 -42.05 28.29
N HIS A 681 12.28 -41.71 27.74
CA HIS A 681 13.40 -42.54 27.24
C HIS A 681 13.20 -43.54 26.10
N GLN A 682 13.90 -43.27 24.97
CA GLN A 682 14.68 -44.27 24.21
C GLN A 682 15.62 -43.58 23.18
N PRO A 683 16.59 -44.28 22.55
CA PRO A 683 18.00 -43.87 22.51
C PRO A 683 18.55 -43.48 21.12
N LEU A 684 19.82 -43.04 21.16
CA LEU A 684 20.80 -42.79 20.11
C LEU A 684 20.54 -43.42 18.72
N ARG A 685 20.53 -42.57 17.68
CA ARG A 685 20.63 -42.98 16.27
C ARG A 685 21.90 -42.40 15.62
N LYS A 686 22.56 -43.32 14.90
CA LYS A 686 23.85 -43.32 14.18
C LYS A 686 24.32 -42.03 13.49
N VAL A 687 25.64 -41.81 13.60
CA VAL A 687 26.49 -40.86 12.87
C VAL A 687 26.67 -41.28 11.39
N PRO A 688 26.65 -40.38 10.39
CA PRO A 688 27.02 -40.70 9.01
C PRO A 688 28.54 -40.60 8.79
N GLN A 689 29.08 -41.53 8.03
CA GLN A 689 30.50 -41.65 7.65
C GLN A 689 30.94 -40.53 6.69
N MET A 690 32.11 -39.94 6.98
CA MET A 690 32.83 -39.03 6.08
C MET A 690 33.65 -39.84 5.07
N THR A 691 33.37 -39.63 3.78
CA THR A 691 34.23 -40.01 2.65
C THR A 691 35.42 -39.06 2.56
N THR A 692 36.62 -39.63 2.52
CA THR A 692 37.90 -38.96 2.26
C THR A 692 38.11 -38.74 0.76
N ASP A 693 38.52 -37.53 0.35
CA ASP A 693 39.20 -37.31 -0.94
C ASP A 693 40.61 -36.74 -0.65
N PRO A 694 41.68 -37.24 -1.29
CA PRO A 694 43.06 -36.96 -0.91
C PRO A 694 43.68 -35.88 -1.81
N ARG A 695 44.20 -34.83 -1.20
CA ARG A 695 45.27 -34.00 -1.76
C ARG A 695 45.88 -33.18 -0.63
N GLY A 696 46.98 -33.69 -0.08
CA GLY A 696 47.81 -32.96 0.86
C GLY A 696 48.66 -31.93 0.13
N THR A 697 48.73 -30.73 0.69
CA THR A 697 49.90 -29.84 0.58
C THR A 697 50.10 -29.17 1.93
N ALA A 698 51.18 -29.60 2.59
CA ALA A 698 52.05 -28.84 3.48
C ALA A 698 51.43 -27.70 4.31
N ASP A 699 51.11 -27.99 5.58
CA ASP A 699 51.49 -27.15 6.73
C ASP A 699 51.17 -27.88 8.05
N GLU A 700 51.77 -29.05 8.25
CA GLU A 700 52.05 -29.54 9.61
C GLU A 700 53.29 -28.80 10.14
N ILE A 701 53.12 -27.49 10.36
CA ILE A 701 54.02 -26.72 11.20
C ILE A 701 53.42 -26.79 12.59
N THR A 702 54.10 -27.47 13.50
CA THR A 702 53.96 -27.35 14.96
C THR A 702 53.66 -25.89 15.29
N GLU A 703 52.38 -25.52 15.50
CA GLU A 703 52.02 -24.12 15.71
C GLU A 703 52.84 -23.63 16.93
N PRO A 704 53.68 -22.58 16.78
CA PRO A 704 54.44 -22.06 17.90
C PRO A 704 53.45 -21.75 19.03
N THR A 705 53.87 -21.93 20.28
CA THR A 705 53.09 -21.70 21.50
C THR A 705 52.61 -20.23 21.55
N ARG A 706 51.57 -19.92 20.77
CA ARG A 706 50.99 -18.58 20.69
C ARG A 706 50.24 -18.35 21.98
N LEU A 707 50.69 -17.39 22.76
CA LEU A 707 50.05 -16.99 24.02
C LEU A 707 48.64 -16.39 23.80
N ILE A 708 48.37 -15.90 22.58
CA ILE A 708 47.11 -15.27 22.20
C ILE A 708 46.60 -15.80 20.86
N LEU A 709 45.32 -16.17 20.83
CA LEU A 709 44.68 -16.84 19.69
C LEU A 709 43.71 -15.91 18.97
N THR A 710 43.55 -16.11 17.66
CA THR A 710 42.38 -15.59 16.93
C THR A 710 41.11 -16.32 17.36
N ILE A 711 39.93 -15.74 17.12
CA ILE A 711 38.65 -16.38 17.45
C ILE A 711 38.50 -17.73 16.73
N GLU A 712 39.00 -17.85 15.50
CA GLU A 712 38.97 -19.10 14.74
C GLU A 712 39.90 -20.17 15.32
N GLN A 713 41.09 -19.77 15.78
CA GLN A 713 42.04 -20.67 16.42
C GLN A 713 41.52 -21.12 17.79
N ALA A 714 40.95 -20.21 18.57
CA ALA A 714 40.31 -20.53 19.83
C ALA A 714 39.13 -21.51 19.63
N ALA A 715 38.29 -21.27 18.62
CA ALA A 715 37.16 -22.15 18.29
C ALA A 715 37.62 -23.55 17.91
N ARG A 716 38.65 -23.65 17.05
CA ARG A 716 39.28 -24.94 16.70
C ARG A 716 39.87 -25.64 17.92
N ARG A 717 40.51 -24.90 18.83
CA ARG A 717 41.17 -25.47 20.02
C ARG A 717 40.20 -26.00 21.06
N LEU A 718 39.00 -25.42 21.18
CA LEU A 718 37.89 -25.96 21.98
C LEU A 718 37.01 -26.97 21.22
N GLY A 719 37.24 -27.18 19.92
CA GLY A 719 36.40 -28.06 19.09
C GLY A 719 34.97 -27.56 18.88
N ILE A 720 34.73 -26.25 18.95
CA ILE A 720 33.40 -25.64 18.81
C ILE A 720 33.26 -24.78 17.55
N GLY A 721 32.02 -24.53 17.13
CA GLY A 721 31.73 -23.64 16.01
C GLY A 721 32.13 -22.19 16.27
N ARG A 722 32.59 -21.49 15.22
CA ARG A 722 33.02 -20.07 15.30
C ARG A 722 31.95 -19.17 15.91
N THR A 723 30.70 -19.33 15.50
CA THR A 723 29.55 -18.55 16.01
C THR A 723 29.38 -18.70 17.52
N LEU A 724 29.57 -19.91 18.05
CA LEU A 724 29.49 -20.17 19.48
C LEU A 724 30.66 -19.52 20.22
N MET A 725 31.88 -19.61 19.68
CA MET A 725 33.04 -18.93 20.27
C MET A 725 32.85 -17.40 20.31
N TYR A 726 32.31 -16.80 19.25
CA TYR A 726 31.94 -15.38 19.25
C TYR A 726 30.94 -15.04 20.36
N SER A 727 29.90 -15.87 20.53
CA SER A 727 28.93 -15.69 21.61
C SER A 727 29.58 -15.77 22.99
N LEU A 728 30.50 -16.71 23.22
CA LEU A 728 31.17 -16.87 24.51
C LEU A 728 32.09 -15.71 24.85
N VAL A 729 32.79 -15.15 23.85
CA VAL A 729 33.63 -13.96 24.04
C VAL A 729 32.80 -12.69 24.23
N MET A 730 31.70 -12.52 23.47
CA MET A 730 30.81 -11.37 23.60
C MET A 730 30.03 -11.36 24.92
N THR A 731 29.64 -12.53 25.41
CA THR A 731 28.97 -12.66 26.72
C THR A 731 29.93 -12.62 27.90
N GLY A 732 31.24 -12.49 27.64
CA GLY A 732 32.28 -12.45 28.68
C GLY A 732 32.54 -13.80 29.37
N LYS A 733 31.96 -14.90 28.87
CA LYS A 733 32.18 -16.25 29.40
C LYS A 733 33.59 -16.76 29.13
N ILE A 734 34.19 -16.34 28.00
CA ILE A 734 35.62 -16.52 27.70
C ILE A 734 36.25 -15.13 27.64
N GLU A 735 37.29 -14.94 28.44
CA GLU A 735 38.03 -13.68 28.49
C GLU A 735 38.79 -13.42 27.18
N SER A 736 38.87 -12.15 26.78
CA SER A 736 39.59 -11.74 25.57
C SER A 736 40.31 -10.43 25.78
N VAL A 737 41.49 -10.29 25.17
CA VAL A 737 42.33 -9.09 25.23
C VAL A 737 42.29 -8.37 23.88
N THR A 738 42.40 -7.05 23.90
CA THR A 738 42.44 -6.24 22.68
C THR A 738 43.85 -5.75 22.43
N ILE A 739 44.37 -5.97 21.22
CA ILE A 739 45.65 -5.43 20.76
C ILE A 739 45.36 -4.54 19.55
N GLY A 740 45.38 -3.22 19.75
CA GLY A 740 44.94 -2.25 18.74
C GLY A 740 43.46 -2.43 18.41
N ARG A 741 43.14 -2.75 17.14
CA ARG A 741 41.77 -3.05 16.68
C ARG A 741 41.43 -4.54 16.70
N LEU A 742 42.37 -5.40 17.08
CA LEU A 742 42.22 -6.86 17.02
C LEU A 742 41.86 -7.40 18.39
N ARG A 743 40.73 -8.13 18.48
CA ARG A 743 40.39 -8.92 19.65
C ARG A 743 41.03 -10.31 19.56
N ARG A 744 41.67 -10.75 20.64
CA ARG A 744 42.40 -12.02 20.77
C ARG A 744 42.03 -12.71 22.07
N VAL A 745 42.10 -14.04 22.08
CA VAL A 745 41.74 -14.87 23.24
C VAL A 745 43.03 -15.45 23.83
N PRO A 746 43.39 -15.13 25.08
CA PRO A 746 44.52 -15.77 25.75
C PRO A 746 44.31 -17.29 25.84
N VAL A 747 45.37 -18.09 25.75
CA VAL A 747 45.23 -19.56 25.80
C VAL A 747 44.70 -20.03 27.16
N GLU A 748 45.09 -19.35 28.22
CA GLU A 748 44.72 -19.64 29.61
C GLU A 748 43.21 -19.48 29.81
N ALA A 749 42.60 -18.49 29.14
CA ALA A 749 41.16 -18.23 29.20
C ALA A 749 40.31 -19.40 28.68
N LEU A 750 40.84 -20.22 27.77
CA LEU A 750 40.16 -21.43 27.29
C LEU A 750 40.20 -22.53 28.35
N SER A 751 41.35 -22.71 29.01
CA SER A 751 41.51 -23.68 30.11
C SER A 751 40.61 -23.31 31.29
N ASP A 752 40.60 -22.03 31.68
CA ASP A 752 39.77 -21.53 32.78
C ASP A 752 38.28 -21.70 32.51
N TYR A 753 37.87 -21.49 31.26
CA TYR A 753 36.48 -21.72 30.85
C TYR A 753 36.07 -23.19 31.02
N VAL A 754 36.94 -24.14 30.64
CA VAL A 754 36.68 -25.57 30.83
C VAL A 754 36.64 -25.94 32.31
N VAL A 755 37.53 -25.38 33.13
CA VAL A 755 37.51 -25.59 34.59
C VAL A 755 36.20 -25.09 35.20
N LYS A 756 35.78 -23.86 34.86
CA LYS A 756 34.50 -23.29 35.31
C LYS A 756 33.32 -24.16 34.89
N LEU A 757 33.29 -24.63 33.64
CA LEU A 757 32.23 -25.54 33.17
C LEU A 757 32.15 -26.84 33.95
N ARG A 758 33.31 -27.46 34.28
CA ARG A 758 33.34 -28.68 35.09
C ARG A 758 32.81 -28.43 36.50
N GLN A 759 33.12 -27.27 37.07
CA GLN A 759 32.65 -26.88 38.40
C GLN A 759 31.15 -26.63 38.42
N THR A 760 30.62 -25.88 37.47
CA THR A 760 29.16 -25.67 37.32
C THR A 760 28.41 -26.98 37.10
N GLN A 761 28.95 -27.90 36.31
CA GLN A 761 28.32 -29.22 36.12
C GLN A 761 28.39 -30.11 37.37
N HIS A 762 29.40 -29.93 38.23
CA HIS A 762 29.49 -30.64 39.50
C HIS A 762 28.50 -30.07 40.52
N ASP A 763 28.36 -28.74 40.58
CA ASP A 763 27.39 -28.05 41.44
C ASP A 763 25.94 -28.37 41.01
N ASP A 764 25.66 -28.43 39.71
CA ASP A 764 24.36 -28.81 39.15
C ASP A 764 24.02 -30.30 39.35
N GLN A 765 25.01 -31.16 39.65
CA GLN A 765 24.79 -32.57 40.00
C GLN A 765 24.71 -32.81 41.52
N ALA A 766 25.20 -31.86 42.33
CA ALA A 766 25.13 -31.89 43.79
C ALA A 766 23.88 -31.20 44.35
N ALA A 767 23.25 -30.32 43.57
CA ALA A 767 21.92 -29.74 43.81
C ALA A 767 20.80 -30.67 43.29
#